data_AF-A0A1K1LCA4-F1
#
_entry.id   AF-A0A1K1LCA4-F1
#
_cell.length_a   1.000
_cell.length_b   1.000
_cell.length_c   1.000
_cell.angle_alpha   90.00
_cell.angle_beta   90.00
_cell.angle_gamma   90.00
#
_symmetry.space_group_name_H-M   'P 1'
#
loop_
_entity.id
_entity.type
_entity.pdbx_description
1 polymer ?
#
loop_
_entity_poly.entity_id
_entity_poly.type
_entity_poly.pdbx_seq_one_letter_code
_entity_poly.pdbx_strand_id
1 'polypeptide(L)'
;MPKKKPFDLPAPEVIAEGVPPDAAVEFWKWRAKLTDAEAQALGESAKHRAFYVTGLAHHDLVQLVSDGLEDALKNGETLADFKTRIMTAIQTQGWHDYRIENIFRTNLQTAYAAGRYKKMQAVKASRPYWQYLAVMDRRVRPSHAILDGKVYPADHEFWATHYPPNGFRCRCGVRTLSQRQVDTLGLPVEKEMPQAGVWTDPKTGMEYFVHFPGPDKGFRNNPGKDWAESGLNLKKHGLEGTAPPVPKKEPVTQKKLEADIASIDELIKAGNDPQAVPGLEEKKAELQALLEKKKKQAAQKKLKNQLKKLEQQIGDFPVKTYSGIWQTDVTTTDWKAKSGSILAKSAYFKDKLALGNLTPEDVAKFKGLLQDLEEFDAQGQKLYALQEKQKNIQQSLSKLKNGGKENPNPYSEERKAAAVWAQTAEEADSVLRERCGEVWRNATKAQKDAIYEYTRGSGGFNRPLRGHDGYWGNFKGVGKVDLNNEGRGAAIKHMTDLIDKSTYDRDIWLQRGVETAEGAASFLGVPVEALKKWPLKKLETALKKDPKIEHAFASCGSAKGQGFGGYIFRIYCPKGTKMMYAEPFSHFGAGQKRKWDGKKPQAFFGYEDETIIQRGTTFRITKVEKAGNKLAFEMEVVEQI
;
A
#
# COMPACT_ATOMS: atom_id res chain seq x y z
N MET A 1 40.78 39.38 -2.84
CA MET A 1 39.31 39.32 -2.72
C MET A 1 38.92 38.04 -1.99
N PRO A 2 38.12 38.09 -0.92
CA PRO A 2 37.72 36.88 -0.20
C PRO A 2 36.77 36.05 -1.08
N LYS A 3 37.01 34.74 -1.19
CA LYS A 3 36.15 33.80 -1.92
C LYS A 3 34.74 33.82 -1.29
N LYS A 4 33.73 34.19 -2.08
CA LYS A 4 32.32 34.10 -1.67
C LYS A 4 32.01 32.66 -1.23
N LYS A 5 31.39 32.50 -0.06
CA LYS A 5 30.90 31.19 0.42
C LYS A 5 29.90 30.60 -0.60
N PRO A 6 29.90 29.29 -0.85
CA PRO A 6 28.87 28.65 -1.66
C PRO A 6 27.50 28.88 -1.02
N PHE A 7 26.50 29.21 -1.83
CA PHE A 7 25.12 29.31 -1.39
C PHE A 7 24.64 27.92 -0.94
N ASP A 8 24.09 27.83 0.28
CA ASP A 8 23.54 26.59 0.82
C ASP A 8 22.10 26.47 0.29
N LEU A 9 21.91 25.67 -0.77
CA LEU A 9 20.58 25.40 -1.33
C LEU A 9 19.98 24.18 -0.62
N PRO A 10 18.69 24.21 -0.27
CA PRO A 10 18.00 23.03 0.24
C PRO A 10 18.03 21.90 -0.79
N ALA A 11 18.04 20.65 -0.32
CA ALA A 11 18.02 19.48 -1.19
C ALA A 11 16.80 19.54 -2.13
N PRO A 12 16.97 19.25 -3.43
CA PRO A 12 15.88 19.35 -4.40
C PRO A 12 14.74 18.38 -4.04
N GLU A 13 13.53 18.92 -3.94
CA GLU A 13 12.31 18.15 -3.73
C GLU A 13 11.92 17.43 -5.03
N VAL A 14 11.77 16.09 -4.97
CA VAL A 14 11.28 15.30 -6.10
C VAL A 14 9.76 15.42 -6.15
N ILE A 15 9.27 16.36 -6.95
CA ILE A 15 7.84 16.69 -7.07
C ILE A 15 7.04 15.74 -7.98
N ALA A 16 7.71 14.79 -8.66
CA ALA A 16 7.06 13.81 -9.52
C ALA A 16 7.90 12.53 -9.64
N GLU A 17 7.23 11.38 -9.63
CA GLU A 17 7.85 10.09 -9.95
C GLU A 17 8.08 9.95 -11.47
N GLY A 18 9.25 9.43 -11.85
CA GLY A 18 9.57 9.20 -13.25
C GLY A 18 8.62 8.17 -13.88
N VAL A 19 8.03 8.51 -15.03
CA VAL A 19 7.18 7.56 -15.78
C VAL A 19 8.05 6.44 -16.36
N PRO A 20 7.79 5.17 -16.04
CA PRO A 20 8.57 4.05 -16.59
C PRO A 20 8.46 3.97 -18.12
N PRO A 21 9.56 3.66 -18.83
CA PRO A 21 9.55 3.59 -20.29
C PRO A 21 9.08 2.21 -20.79
N ASP A 22 7.84 1.84 -20.46
CA ASP A 22 7.29 0.48 -20.69
C ASP A 22 7.51 -0.04 -22.11
N ALA A 23 7.24 0.79 -23.13
CA ALA A 23 7.44 0.41 -24.52
C ALA A 23 8.92 0.14 -24.90
N ALA A 24 9.86 0.85 -24.27
CA ALA A 24 11.29 0.59 -24.46
C ALA A 24 11.73 -0.73 -23.78
N VAL A 25 11.17 -1.03 -22.60
CA VAL A 25 11.39 -2.29 -21.88
C VAL A 25 10.81 -3.47 -22.67
N GLU A 26 9.60 -3.33 -23.23
CA GLU A 26 8.99 -4.35 -24.12
C GLU A 26 9.86 -4.62 -25.35
N PHE A 27 10.32 -3.55 -26.02
CA PHE A 27 11.24 -3.65 -27.15
C PHE A 27 12.52 -4.41 -26.77
N TRP A 28 13.12 -4.10 -25.62
CA TRP A 28 14.34 -4.76 -25.17
C TRP A 28 14.15 -6.27 -24.94
N LYS A 29 13.04 -6.64 -24.29
CA LYS A 29 12.69 -8.04 -24.04
C LYS A 29 12.51 -8.83 -25.32
N TRP A 30 11.98 -8.19 -26.37
CA TRP A 30 11.72 -8.82 -27.65
C TRP A 30 12.98 -9.19 -28.45
N ARG A 31 14.08 -8.45 -28.31
CA ARG A 31 15.31 -8.71 -29.09
C ARG A 31 15.88 -10.11 -28.79
N ALA A 32 16.25 -10.87 -29.82
CA ALA A 32 16.95 -12.15 -29.63
C ALA A 32 18.37 -11.89 -29.10
N LYS A 33 18.83 -12.65 -28.11
CA LYS A 33 20.18 -12.48 -27.52
C LYS A 33 21.10 -13.50 -28.19
N LEU A 34 22.02 -13.02 -29.01
CA LEU A 34 22.87 -13.85 -29.87
C LEU A 34 24.34 -13.55 -29.59
N THR A 35 25.19 -14.56 -29.79
CA THR A 35 26.64 -14.38 -29.87
C THR A 35 27.01 -13.61 -31.14
N ASP A 36 28.23 -13.08 -31.18
CA ASP A 36 28.73 -12.37 -32.36
C ASP A 36 28.73 -13.25 -33.63
N ALA A 37 29.09 -14.54 -33.50
CA ALA A 37 29.11 -15.47 -34.63
C ALA A 37 27.69 -15.74 -35.19
N GLU A 38 26.71 -15.96 -34.31
CA GLU A 38 25.31 -16.15 -34.71
C GLU A 38 24.72 -14.89 -35.33
N ALA A 39 25.05 -13.72 -34.77
CA ALA A 39 24.64 -12.46 -35.34
C ALA A 39 25.26 -12.27 -36.73
N GLN A 40 26.54 -12.57 -36.93
CA GLN A 40 27.20 -12.45 -38.23
C GLN A 40 26.56 -13.33 -39.32
N ALA A 41 26.08 -14.51 -38.95
CA ALA A 41 25.35 -15.43 -39.83
C ALA A 41 23.97 -14.92 -40.29
N LEU A 42 23.42 -13.88 -39.65
CA LEU A 42 22.17 -13.24 -40.04
C LEU A 42 22.33 -12.22 -41.18
N GLY A 43 21.28 -12.10 -41.99
CA GLY A 43 21.11 -10.96 -42.91
C GLY A 43 20.96 -9.63 -42.16
N GLU A 44 21.22 -8.52 -42.84
CA GLU A 44 21.26 -7.17 -42.23
C GLU A 44 19.96 -6.78 -41.50
N SER A 45 18.79 -7.07 -42.10
CA SER A 45 17.49 -6.81 -41.47
C SER A 45 17.25 -7.64 -40.19
N ALA A 46 17.81 -8.84 -40.12
CA ALA A 46 17.68 -9.73 -38.97
C ALA A 46 18.66 -9.33 -37.85
N LYS A 47 19.85 -8.83 -38.19
CA LYS A 47 20.82 -8.27 -37.22
C LYS A 47 20.21 -7.11 -36.42
N HIS A 48 19.40 -6.26 -37.05
CA HIS A 48 18.73 -5.15 -36.35
C HIS A 48 17.72 -5.61 -35.28
N ARG A 49 17.20 -6.84 -35.39
CA ARG A 49 16.20 -7.42 -34.47
C ARG A 49 16.85 -8.23 -33.34
N ALA A 50 18.14 -8.51 -33.41
CA ALA A 50 18.90 -9.23 -32.40
C ALA A 50 19.79 -8.28 -31.59
N PHE A 51 19.96 -8.56 -30.30
CA PHE A 51 21.01 -7.99 -29.45
C PHE A 51 22.22 -8.91 -29.49
N TYR A 52 23.38 -8.32 -29.80
CA TYR A 52 24.68 -8.95 -29.74
C TYR A 52 25.74 -7.89 -29.45
N VAL A 53 26.90 -8.32 -28.98
CA VAL A 53 28.08 -7.46 -28.83
C VAL A 53 29.22 -8.12 -29.59
N THR A 54 29.87 -7.36 -30.49
CA THR A 54 31.03 -7.86 -31.24
C THR A 54 32.07 -8.44 -30.30
N GLY A 55 32.63 -9.61 -30.62
CA GLY A 55 33.62 -10.32 -29.79
C GLY A 55 33.05 -11.08 -28.59
N LEU A 56 31.74 -11.04 -28.31
CA LEU A 56 31.14 -11.90 -27.27
C LEU A 56 30.77 -13.27 -27.86
N ALA A 57 31.58 -14.28 -27.51
CA ALA A 57 31.40 -15.66 -27.96
C ALA A 57 30.52 -16.51 -27.02
N HIS A 58 30.36 -16.10 -25.75
CA HIS A 58 29.63 -16.88 -24.76
C HIS A 58 28.27 -16.29 -24.42
N HIS A 59 27.25 -17.14 -24.45
CA HIS A 59 25.84 -16.78 -24.24
C HIS A 59 25.54 -16.23 -22.84
N ASP A 60 26.22 -16.75 -21.81
CA ASP A 60 26.11 -16.26 -20.44
C ASP A 60 26.58 -14.79 -20.31
N LEU A 61 27.68 -14.42 -20.99
CA LEU A 61 28.15 -13.04 -21.05
C LEU A 61 27.22 -12.15 -21.87
N VAL A 62 26.65 -12.65 -22.97
CA VAL A 62 25.65 -11.90 -23.76
C VAL A 62 24.42 -11.62 -22.89
N GLN A 63 23.97 -12.62 -22.15
CA GLN A 63 22.83 -12.50 -21.25
C GLN A 63 23.12 -11.54 -20.10
N LEU A 64 24.30 -11.62 -19.47
CA LEU A 64 24.71 -10.71 -18.40
C LEU A 64 24.67 -9.24 -18.85
N VAL A 65 25.22 -8.94 -20.02
CA VAL A 65 25.20 -7.58 -20.58
C VAL A 65 23.77 -7.16 -20.96
N SER A 66 22.98 -8.07 -21.53
CA SER A 66 21.57 -7.83 -21.86
C SER A 66 20.73 -7.51 -20.62
N ASP A 67 20.92 -8.26 -19.54
CA ASP A 67 20.17 -8.10 -18.28
C ASP A 67 20.55 -6.79 -17.59
N GLY A 68 21.85 -6.45 -17.55
CA GLY A 68 22.31 -5.16 -17.04
C GLY A 68 21.71 -3.96 -17.79
N LEU A 69 21.53 -4.07 -19.11
CA LEU A 69 20.86 -3.03 -19.91
C LEU A 69 19.34 -3.00 -19.66
N GLU A 70 18.72 -4.15 -19.43
CA GLU A 70 17.29 -4.23 -19.09
C GLU A 70 17.00 -3.56 -17.74
N ASP A 71 17.87 -3.78 -16.75
CA ASP A 71 17.72 -3.19 -15.42
C ASP A 71 18.01 -1.69 -15.44
N ALA A 72 18.99 -1.24 -16.23
CA ALA A 72 19.20 0.18 -16.50
C ALA A 72 17.96 0.86 -17.11
N LEU A 73 17.25 0.19 -18.03
CA LEU A 73 15.99 0.70 -18.60
C LEU A 73 14.84 0.75 -17.58
N LYS A 74 14.73 -0.25 -16.70
CA LYS A 74 13.64 -0.34 -15.71
C LYS A 74 13.81 0.65 -14.56
N ASN A 75 15.03 0.73 -14.03
CA ASN A 75 15.31 1.44 -12.78
C ASN A 75 15.90 2.84 -13.02
N GLY A 76 16.18 3.22 -14.27
CA GLY A 76 16.78 4.51 -14.59
C GLY A 76 18.25 4.62 -14.16
N GLU A 77 18.99 3.51 -14.22
CA GLU A 77 20.36 3.42 -13.71
C GLU A 77 21.37 4.18 -14.58
N THR A 78 22.48 4.58 -13.96
CA THR A 78 23.57 5.30 -14.62
C THR A 78 24.56 4.35 -15.31
N LEU A 79 25.50 4.91 -16.08
CA LEU A 79 26.61 4.14 -16.64
C LEU A 79 27.47 3.49 -15.55
N ALA A 80 27.61 4.12 -14.39
CA ALA A 80 28.40 3.58 -13.28
C ALA A 80 27.74 2.30 -12.73
N ASP A 81 26.43 2.34 -12.50
CA ASP A 81 25.65 1.20 -12.04
C ASP A 81 25.72 0.03 -13.03
N PHE A 82 25.58 0.35 -14.32
CA PHE A 82 25.73 -0.65 -15.38
C PHE A 82 27.10 -1.32 -15.38
N LYS A 83 28.19 -0.53 -15.24
CA LYS A 83 29.56 -1.08 -15.15
C LYS A 83 29.69 -2.06 -13.99
N THR A 84 29.14 -1.73 -12.82
CA THR A 84 29.15 -2.61 -11.66
C THR A 84 28.45 -3.93 -11.95
N ARG A 85 27.27 -3.89 -12.58
CA ARG A 85 26.49 -5.10 -12.91
C ARG A 85 27.19 -6.05 -13.88
N ILE A 86 27.89 -5.50 -14.88
CA ILE A 86 28.54 -6.31 -15.91
C ILE A 86 30.04 -6.49 -15.67
N MET A 87 30.53 -6.23 -14.44
CA MET A 87 31.95 -6.24 -14.10
C MET A 87 32.64 -7.55 -14.48
N THR A 88 31.97 -8.69 -14.32
CA THR A 88 32.49 -9.99 -14.77
C THR A 88 32.75 -10.00 -16.27
N ALA A 89 31.80 -9.55 -17.11
CA ALA A 89 32.02 -9.47 -18.55
C ALA A 89 33.14 -8.50 -18.92
N ILE A 90 33.26 -7.37 -18.20
CA ILE A 90 34.32 -6.38 -18.42
C ILE A 90 35.70 -7.01 -18.17
N GLN A 91 35.86 -7.71 -17.04
CA GLN A 91 37.12 -8.35 -16.65
C GLN A 91 37.47 -9.51 -17.60
N THR A 92 36.51 -10.39 -17.90
CA THR A 92 36.73 -11.55 -18.78
C THR A 92 37.13 -11.13 -20.20
N GLN A 93 36.56 -10.05 -20.72
CA GLN A 93 36.78 -9.60 -22.10
C GLN A 93 37.83 -8.48 -22.23
N GLY A 94 38.39 -8.00 -21.11
CA GLY A 94 39.38 -6.91 -21.11
C GLY A 94 38.86 -5.60 -21.70
N TRP A 95 37.60 -5.25 -21.45
CA TRP A 95 36.97 -4.08 -22.08
C TRP A 95 37.40 -2.75 -21.48
N HIS A 96 37.77 -1.82 -22.36
CA HIS A 96 38.00 -0.42 -21.98
C HIS A 96 36.69 0.36 -21.77
N ASP A 97 36.75 1.38 -20.92
CA ASP A 97 35.64 2.25 -20.54
C ASP A 97 34.84 2.82 -21.71
N TYR A 98 35.51 3.28 -22.78
CA TYR A 98 34.84 3.85 -23.94
C TYR A 98 33.94 2.85 -24.67
N ARG A 99 34.29 1.55 -24.64
CA ARG A 99 33.52 0.47 -25.26
C ARG A 99 32.26 0.20 -24.46
N ILE A 100 32.39 0.16 -23.13
CA ILE A 100 31.27 -0.04 -22.21
C ILE A 100 30.26 1.10 -22.35
N GLU A 101 30.73 2.35 -22.38
CA GLU A 101 29.88 3.51 -22.63
C GLU A 101 29.17 3.43 -23.98
N ASN A 102 29.85 2.99 -25.03
CA ASN A 102 29.23 2.82 -26.36
C ASN A 102 28.14 1.75 -26.34
N ILE A 103 28.38 0.60 -25.71
CA ILE A 103 27.38 -0.48 -25.57
C ILE A 103 26.16 0.06 -24.83
N PHE A 104 26.37 0.72 -23.69
CA PHE A 104 25.32 1.28 -22.86
C PHE A 104 24.48 2.31 -23.62
N ARG A 105 25.11 3.38 -24.12
CA ARG A 105 24.42 4.48 -24.79
C ARG A 105 23.67 4.02 -26.04
N THR A 106 24.31 3.22 -26.89
CA THR A 106 23.72 2.82 -28.18
C THR A 106 22.47 1.99 -27.97
N ASN A 107 22.52 1.03 -27.04
CA ASN A 107 21.39 0.16 -26.77
C ASN A 107 20.24 0.88 -26.06
N LEU A 108 20.53 1.72 -25.06
CA LEU A 108 19.50 2.52 -24.40
C LEU A 108 18.83 3.49 -25.37
N GLN A 109 19.60 4.23 -26.16
CA GLN A 109 19.05 5.16 -27.16
C GLN A 109 18.16 4.44 -28.18
N THR A 110 18.57 3.27 -28.64
CA THR A 110 17.79 2.43 -29.56
C THR A 110 16.46 2.02 -28.92
N ALA A 111 16.49 1.55 -27.67
CA ALA A 111 15.28 1.13 -26.96
C ALA A 111 14.31 2.30 -26.72
N TYR A 112 14.81 3.45 -26.25
CA TYR A 112 14.00 4.65 -26.08
C TYR A 112 13.44 5.18 -27.40
N ALA A 113 14.21 5.11 -28.49
CA ALA A 113 13.75 5.51 -29.82
C ALA A 113 12.61 4.61 -30.33
N ALA A 114 12.73 3.29 -30.16
CA ALA A 114 11.68 2.34 -30.52
C ALA A 114 10.40 2.57 -29.69
N GLY A 115 10.54 2.78 -28.38
CA GLY A 115 9.41 3.11 -27.51
C GLY A 115 8.72 4.43 -27.88
N ARG A 116 9.51 5.47 -28.22
CA ARG A 116 8.98 6.74 -28.73
C ARG A 116 8.24 6.56 -30.04
N TYR A 117 8.77 5.75 -30.96
CA TYR A 117 8.13 5.48 -32.25
C TYR A 117 6.73 4.86 -32.04
N LYS A 118 6.59 3.85 -31.16
CA LYS A 118 5.27 3.25 -30.83
C LYS A 118 4.28 4.31 -30.30
N LYS A 119 4.73 5.22 -29.44
CA LYS A 119 3.89 6.32 -28.94
C LYS A 119 3.54 7.34 -30.04
N MET A 120 4.47 7.66 -30.93
CA MET A 120 4.25 8.57 -32.05
C MET A 120 3.24 8.01 -33.06
N GLN A 121 3.31 6.71 -33.35
CA GLN A 121 2.34 6.02 -34.20
C GLN A 121 0.91 6.12 -33.62
N ALA A 122 0.75 6.00 -32.29
CA ALA A 122 -0.56 6.10 -31.65
C ALA A 122 -1.23 7.48 -31.78
N VAL A 123 -0.43 8.55 -31.96
CA VAL A 123 -0.94 9.94 -32.11
C VAL A 123 -0.84 10.47 -33.54
N LYS A 124 -0.46 9.62 -34.49
CA LYS A 124 -0.21 10.00 -35.88
C LYS A 124 -1.41 10.69 -36.54
N ALA A 125 -2.64 10.27 -36.23
CA ALA A 125 -3.86 10.88 -36.78
C ALA A 125 -3.99 12.38 -36.44
N SER A 126 -3.60 12.79 -35.23
CA SER A 126 -3.64 14.20 -34.81
C SER A 126 -2.32 14.94 -35.04
N ARG A 127 -1.23 14.21 -35.29
CA ARG A 127 0.12 14.73 -35.49
C ARG A 127 0.80 14.08 -36.71
N PRO A 128 0.31 14.38 -37.93
CA PRO A 128 0.69 13.65 -39.14
C PRO A 128 2.08 14.02 -39.70
N TYR A 129 2.76 15.04 -39.16
CA TYR A 129 4.09 15.47 -39.61
C TYR A 129 5.13 15.28 -38.53
N TRP A 130 6.32 14.84 -38.92
CA TRP A 130 7.44 14.63 -38.02
C TRP A 130 8.61 15.49 -38.47
N GLN A 131 9.32 16.08 -37.51
CA GLN A 131 10.49 16.91 -37.74
C GLN A 131 11.74 16.22 -37.19
N TYR A 132 12.78 16.15 -38.01
CA TYR A 132 14.09 15.67 -37.62
C TYR A 132 14.82 16.77 -36.82
N LEU A 133 15.38 16.39 -35.68
CA LEU A 133 16.11 17.31 -34.79
C LEU A 133 17.50 16.77 -34.51
N ALA A 134 18.52 17.57 -34.75
CA ALA A 134 19.88 17.35 -34.30
C ALA A 134 20.23 18.34 -33.18
N VAL A 135 21.16 17.96 -32.29
CA VAL A 135 21.59 18.84 -31.18
C VAL A 135 22.43 20.02 -31.66
N MET A 136 22.93 19.98 -32.89
CA MET A 136 23.75 21.02 -33.54
C MET A 136 24.94 21.52 -32.67
N ASP A 137 25.58 20.59 -31.95
CA ASP A 137 26.88 20.82 -31.32
C ASP A 137 28.03 20.32 -32.21
N ARG A 138 29.28 20.63 -31.82
CA ARG A 138 30.50 20.24 -32.56
C ARG A 138 30.69 18.74 -32.78
N ARG A 139 29.85 17.89 -32.20
CA ARG A 139 29.94 16.42 -32.30
C ARG A 139 28.85 15.84 -33.22
N VAL A 140 27.93 16.67 -33.72
CA VAL A 140 26.97 16.25 -34.74
C VAL A 140 27.71 16.12 -36.08
N ARG A 141 27.49 15.01 -36.77
CA ARG A 141 28.10 14.75 -38.07
C ARG A 141 27.39 15.59 -39.14
N PRO A 142 28.11 16.12 -40.15
CA PRO A 142 27.48 16.85 -41.25
C PRO A 142 26.33 16.09 -41.93
N SER A 143 26.46 14.76 -42.08
CA SER A 143 25.42 13.89 -42.64
C SER A 143 24.10 13.90 -41.85
N HIS A 144 24.14 14.18 -40.54
CA HIS A 144 22.95 14.32 -39.71
C HIS A 144 22.51 15.78 -39.58
N ALA A 145 23.46 16.72 -39.58
CA ALA A 145 23.20 18.15 -39.41
C ALA A 145 22.43 18.73 -40.60
N ILE A 146 22.71 18.27 -41.82
CA ILE A 146 21.97 18.67 -43.04
C ILE A 146 20.48 18.30 -42.99
N LEU A 147 20.09 17.37 -42.12
CA LEU A 147 18.70 16.95 -41.92
C LEU A 147 17.99 17.72 -40.81
N ASP A 148 18.71 18.55 -40.04
CA ASP A 148 18.11 19.30 -38.94
C ASP A 148 16.99 20.22 -39.44
N GLY A 149 15.86 20.19 -38.74
CA GLY A 149 14.69 21.00 -39.07
C GLY A 149 13.82 20.45 -40.21
N LYS A 150 14.28 19.47 -40.99
CA LYS A 150 13.51 18.87 -42.09
C LYS A 150 12.24 18.20 -41.57
N VAL A 151 11.12 18.45 -42.24
CA VAL A 151 9.80 17.94 -41.88
C VAL A 151 9.29 17.01 -42.97
N TYR A 152 8.89 15.81 -42.59
CA TYR A 152 8.29 14.82 -43.49
C TYR A 152 6.94 14.35 -42.93
N PRO A 153 6.00 13.92 -43.80
CA PRO A 153 4.83 13.16 -43.35
C PRO A 153 5.26 11.93 -42.54
N ALA A 154 4.46 11.52 -41.56
CA ALA A 154 4.75 10.38 -40.68
C ALA A 154 4.90 9.05 -41.43
N ASP A 155 4.24 8.90 -42.58
CA ASP A 155 4.31 7.71 -43.45
C ASP A 155 5.39 7.77 -44.53
N HIS A 156 6.15 8.86 -44.58
CA HIS A 156 7.17 9.03 -45.61
C HIS A 156 8.28 7.97 -45.47
N GLU A 157 8.78 7.46 -46.59
CA GLU A 157 9.80 6.41 -46.63
C GLU A 157 11.10 6.81 -45.91
N PHE A 158 11.39 8.10 -45.82
CA PHE A 158 12.48 8.69 -45.01
C PHE A 158 12.55 8.07 -43.61
N TRP A 159 11.42 7.88 -42.94
CA TRP A 159 11.40 7.34 -41.57
C TRP A 159 11.70 5.85 -41.49
N ALA A 160 11.72 5.12 -42.62
CA ALA A 160 12.12 3.71 -42.63
C ALA A 160 13.64 3.54 -42.45
N THR A 161 14.44 4.52 -42.90
CA THR A 161 15.90 4.43 -42.90
C THR A 161 16.60 5.52 -42.07
N HIS A 162 15.97 6.67 -41.85
CA HIS A 162 16.60 7.83 -41.22
C HIS A 162 16.06 8.15 -39.82
N TYR A 163 15.32 7.23 -39.20
CA TYR A 163 14.78 7.42 -37.85
C TYR A 163 15.86 7.15 -36.79
N PRO A 164 16.24 8.14 -35.96
CA PRO A 164 17.34 8.00 -35.00
C PRO A 164 17.17 6.83 -34.01
N PRO A 165 18.27 6.22 -33.52
CA PRO A 165 19.65 6.65 -33.67
C PRO A 165 20.28 6.30 -35.03
N ASN A 166 20.86 7.30 -35.68
CA ASN A 166 21.47 7.19 -37.02
C ASN A 166 22.97 6.89 -37.00
N GLY A 167 23.51 6.50 -35.85
CA GLY A 167 24.95 6.28 -35.68
C GLY A 167 25.35 6.07 -34.22
N PHE A 168 26.58 5.64 -33.98
CA PHE A 168 27.13 5.57 -32.63
C PHE A 168 27.16 6.96 -31.99
N ARG A 169 26.75 7.03 -30.70
CA ARG A 169 26.64 8.27 -29.92
C ARG A 169 25.73 9.33 -30.58
N CYS A 170 24.79 8.90 -31.43
CA CYS A 170 23.81 9.80 -32.03
C CYS A 170 22.97 10.47 -30.94
N ARG A 171 22.66 11.76 -31.13
CA ARG A 171 21.80 12.53 -30.22
C ARG A 171 20.68 13.22 -30.97
N CYS A 172 20.39 12.74 -32.18
CA CYS A 172 19.26 13.19 -32.96
C CYS A 172 17.96 12.61 -32.38
N GLY A 173 16.86 13.31 -32.64
CA GLY A 173 15.53 12.92 -32.22
C GLY A 173 14.49 13.32 -33.24
N VAL A 174 13.24 13.01 -32.93
CA VAL A 174 12.10 13.34 -33.78
C VAL A 174 11.03 14.01 -32.93
N ARG A 175 10.45 15.07 -33.46
CA ARG A 175 9.31 15.77 -32.87
C ARG A 175 8.10 15.60 -33.77
N THR A 176 6.97 15.20 -33.20
CA THR A 176 5.68 15.17 -33.93
C THR A 176 5.08 16.57 -33.99
N LEU A 177 4.36 16.90 -35.05
CA LEU A 177 3.75 18.18 -35.35
C LEU A 177 2.33 17.98 -35.88
N SER A 178 1.40 18.84 -35.48
CA SER A 178 0.09 18.93 -36.12
C SER A 178 0.14 19.82 -37.38
N GLN A 179 -0.85 19.71 -38.26
CA GLN A 179 -0.99 20.59 -39.44
C GLN A 179 -0.90 22.07 -39.04
N ARG A 180 -1.67 22.49 -38.03
CA ARG A 180 -1.65 23.86 -37.50
C ARG A 180 -0.24 24.33 -37.12
N GLN A 181 0.58 23.45 -36.53
CA GLN A 181 1.95 23.83 -36.13
C GLN A 181 2.86 23.99 -37.35
N VAL A 182 2.70 23.15 -38.37
CA VAL A 182 3.43 23.28 -39.64
C VAL A 182 3.08 24.61 -40.30
N ASP A 183 1.79 24.95 -40.38
CA ASP A 183 1.31 26.19 -41.00
C ASP A 183 1.76 27.43 -40.21
N THR A 184 1.62 27.40 -38.88
CA THR A 184 1.97 28.54 -37.99
C THR A 184 3.47 28.82 -38.01
N LEU A 185 4.30 27.78 -38.09
CA LEU A 185 5.75 27.92 -38.09
C LEU A 185 6.34 28.07 -39.51
N GLY A 186 5.52 28.02 -40.55
CA GLY A 186 5.96 28.09 -41.95
C GLY A 186 6.96 27.00 -42.33
N LEU A 187 6.81 25.79 -41.76
CA LEU A 187 7.78 24.72 -41.98
C LEU A 187 7.54 24.03 -43.35
N PRO A 188 8.55 23.96 -44.24
CA PRO A 188 8.40 23.26 -45.50
C PRO A 188 8.29 21.75 -45.25
N VAL A 189 7.24 21.13 -45.80
CA VAL A 189 7.07 19.68 -45.78
C VAL A 189 7.77 19.09 -47.00
N GLU A 190 8.82 18.34 -46.73
CA GLU A 190 9.61 17.64 -47.73
C GLU A 190 8.82 16.47 -48.32
N LYS A 191 8.98 16.28 -49.63
CA LYS A 191 8.32 15.20 -50.40
C LYS A 191 9.30 14.19 -50.99
N GLU A 192 10.55 14.59 -51.13
CA GLU A 192 11.60 13.81 -51.78
C GLU A 192 12.62 13.36 -50.75
N MET A 193 13.26 12.22 -51.00
CA MET A 193 14.39 11.77 -50.19
C MET A 193 15.56 12.78 -50.24
N PRO A 194 16.29 12.95 -49.12
CA PRO A 194 17.33 13.95 -49.04
C PRO A 194 18.48 13.65 -50.01
N GLN A 195 18.84 14.64 -50.81
CA GLN A 195 19.89 14.56 -51.83
C GLN A 195 21.22 15.07 -51.30
N ALA A 196 22.31 14.68 -51.97
CA ALA A 196 23.63 15.22 -51.69
C ALA A 196 23.62 16.75 -51.75
N GLY A 197 24.35 17.39 -50.83
CA GLY A 197 24.33 18.85 -50.73
C GLY A 197 25.37 19.38 -49.76
N VAL A 198 25.48 20.71 -49.72
CA VAL A 198 26.39 21.40 -48.80
C VAL A 198 25.66 21.71 -47.51
N TRP A 199 26.29 21.38 -46.39
CA TRP A 199 25.90 21.85 -45.06
C TRP A 199 26.93 22.86 -44.56
N THR A 200 26.46 24.06 -44.21
CA THR A 200 27.29 25.10 -43.62
C THR A 200 27.13 25.07 -42.10
N ASP A 201 28.24 24.91 -41.36
CA ASP A 201 28.22 24.96 -39.91
C ASP A 201 27.86 26.38 -39.44
N PRO A 202 26.72 26.56 -38.72
CA PRO A 202 26.26 27.88 -38.31
C PRO A 202 27.21 28.58 -37.32
N LYS A 203 28.13 27.85 -36.66
CA LYS A 203 29.07 28.42 -35.69
C LYS A 203 30.39 28.83 -36.31
N THR A 204 30.87 28.05 -37.29
CA THR A 204 32.20 28.23 -37.88
C THR A 204 32.15 28.80 -39.29
N GLY A 205 31.00 28.76 -39.96
CA GLY A 205 30.85 29.14 -41.36
C GLY A 205 31.47 28.15 -42.35
N MET A 206 32.04 27.04 -41.88
CA MET A 206 32.66 26.04 -42.74
C MET A 206 31.61 25.24 -43.52
N GLU A 207 31.86 25.06 -44.81
CA GLU A 207 31.02 24.26 -45.70
C GLU A 207 31.51 22.81 -45.78
N TYR A 208 30.58 21.87 -45.65
CA TYR A 208 30.82 20.44 -45.76
C TYR A 208 29.94 19.87 -46.86
N PHE A 209 30.55 19.29 -47.90
CA PHE A 209 29.79 18.55 -48.90
C PHE A 209 29.39 17.18 -48.35
N VAL A 210 28.09 16.93 -48.27
CA VAL A 210 27.50 15.69 -47.76
C VAL A 210 27.02 14.85 -48.93
N HIS A 211 27.76 13.79 -49.25
CA HIS A 211 27.37 12.84 -50.32
C HIS A 211 26.13 12.01 -49.96
N PHE A 212 25.97 11.66 -48.68
CA PHE A 212 24.87 10.82 -48.22
C PHE A 212 24.26 11.41 -46.94
N PRO A 213 23.25 12.28 -47.05
CA PRO A 213 22.49 12.74 -45.90
C PRO A 213 21.79 11.58 -45.19
N GLY A 214 22.05 11.43 -43.90
CA GLY A 214 21.40 10.44 -43.06
C GLY A 214 22.33 9.44 -42.38
N PRO A 215 21.83 8.23 -42.13
CA PRO A 215 22.45 7.27 -41.22
C PRO A 215 23.83 6.78 -41.65
N ASP A 216 24.68 6.60 -40.64
CA ASP A 216 25.95 5.88 -40.75
C ASP A 216 25.72 4.44 -41.23
N LYS A 217 26.78 3.81 -41.75
CA LYS A 217 26.77 2.38 -42.09
C LYS A 217 26.35 1.53 -40.89
N GLY A 218 25.38 0.64 -41.07
CA GLY A 218 24.84 -0.23 -40.02
C GLY A 218 23.72 0.39 -39.16
N PHE A 219 23.29 1.62 -39.46
CA PHE A 219 22.17 2.31 -38.79
C PHE A 219 21.05 2.70 -39.75
N ARG A 220 21.03 2.10 -40.95
CA ARG A 220 20.02 2.38 -41.99
C ARG A 220 18.72 1.63 -41.72
N ASN A 221 18.07 1.91 -40.61
CA ASN A 221 16.83 1.25 -40.21
C ASN A 221 15.97 2.13 -39.30
N ASN A 222 14.80 1.60 -38.94
CA ASN A 222 13.96 2.18 -37.92
C ASN A 222 13.69 1.12 -36.84
N PRO A 223 14.37 1.22 -35.67
CA PRO A 223 14.22 0.25 -34.59
C PRO A 223 12.78 0.05 -34.11
N GLY A 224 11.95 1.10 -34.17
CA GLY A 224 10.54 1.03 -33.77
C GLY A 224 9.66 0.35 -34.80
N LYS A 225 9.89 0.62 -36.09
CA LYS A 225 9.19 -0.02 -37.22
C LYS A 225 9.53 -1.50 -37.30
N ASP A 226 10.81 -1.85 -37.19
CA ASP A 226 11.32 -3.23 -37.20
C ASP A 226 10.67 -4.08 -36.09
N TRP A 227 10.41 -3.48 -34.92
CA TRP A 227 9.70 -4.12 -33.81
C TRP A 227 8.20 -4.28 -34.07
N ALA A 228 7.54 -3.27 -34.67
CA ALA A 228 6.11 -3.27 -34.91
C ALA A 228 5.67 -4.22 -36.03
N GLU A 229 6.51 -4.43 -37.05
CA GLU A 229 6.09 -5.09 -38.29
C GLU A 229 6.29 -6.62 -38.32
N SER A 230 7.22 -7.22 -37.56
CA SER A 230 7.31 -8.68 -37.35
C SER A 230 8.48 -9.10 -36.45
N GLY A 231 8.24 -10.05 -35.53
CA GLY A 231 9.25 -10.82 -34.80
C GLY A 231 10.44 -11.31 -35.64
N LEU A 232 11.61 -11.51 -35.02
CA LEU A 232 12.69 -12.31 -35.64
C LEU A 232 12.26 -13.79 -35.67
N ASN A 233 12.03 -14.36 -36.85
CA ASN A 233 11.73 -15.78 -37.00
C ASN A 233 13.03 -16.60 -37.09
N LEU A 234 13.55 -17.04 -35.94
CA LEU A 234 14.80 -17.81 -35.82
C LEU A 234 14.78 -19.14 -36.61
N LYS A 235 13.60 -19.77 -36.76
CA LYS A 235 13.44 -21.00 -37.56
C LYS A 235 13.83 -20.81 -39.02
N LYS A 236 13.40 -19.69 -39.61
CA LYS A 236 13.65 -19.37 -41.02
C LYS A 236 15.15 -19.18 -41.35
N HIS A 237 15.99 -18.96 -40.34
CA HIS A 237 17.42 -18.69 -40.50
C HIS A 237 18.33 -19.86 -40.12
N GLY A 238 17.78 -21.08 -39.92
CA GLY A 238 18.58 -22.25 -39.56
C GLY A 238 19.20 -22.16 -38.16
N LEU A 239 18.75 -21.21 -37.34
CA LEU A 239 19.22 -20.95 -35.97
C LEU A 239 18.32 -21.64 -34.93
N GLU A 240 17.70 -22.76 -35.31
CA GLU A 240 16.89 -23.59 -34.41
C GLU A 240 17.80 -24.25 -33.36
N GLY A 241 17.92 -23.62 -32.19
CA GLY A 241 18.76 -24.11 -31.09
C GLY A 241 20.07 -23.34 -30.88
N THR A 242 20.31 -22.25 -31.60
CA THR A 242 21.45 -21.33 -31.35
C THR A 242 21.07 -20.20 -30.39
N ALA A 243 19.79 -19.99 -30.13
CA ALA A 243 19.44 -19.47 -28.82
C ALA A 243 19.92 -20.53 -27.82
N PRO A 244 20.73 -20.19 -26.80
CA PRO A 244 20.99 -21.13 -25.72
C PRO A 244 19.61 -21.59 -25.27
N PRO A 245 19.40 -22.89 -24.93
CA PRO A 245 18.09 -23.33 -24.46
C PRO A 245 17.67 -22.27 -23.48
N VAL A 246 16.56 -21.54 -23.78
CA VAL A 246 16.04 -20.45 -22.93
C VAL A 246 16.35 -20.97 -21.57
N PRO A 247 17.30 -20.40 -20.78
CA PRO A 247 17.71 -21.04 -19.54
C PRO A 247 16.37 -21.33 -18.94
N LYS A 248 16.00 -22.62 -18.82
CA LYS A 248 14.72 -23.00 -18.22
C LYS A 248 14.85 -22.17 -17.00
N LYS A 249 14.08 -21.06 -16.90
CA LYS A 249 14.31 -20.06 -15.87
C LYS A 249 14.31 -20.98 -14.70
N GLU A 250 15.46 -21.28 -14.10
CA GLU A 250 15.42 -22.07 -12.90
C GLU A 250 14.67 -21.06 -12.09
N PRO A 251 13.38 -21.32 -11.84
CA PRO A 251 12.52 -20.24 -11.46
C PRO A 251 13.25 -19.71 -10.25
N VAL A 252 13.46 -18.39 -10.17
CA VAL A 252 14.00 -17.83 -8.95
C VAL A 252 12.99 -18.28 -7.89
N THR A 253 13.33 -19.41 -7.27
CA THR A 253 12.49 -20.29 -6.47
C THR A 253 12.99 -20.03 -5.08
N GLN A 254 12.10 -20.17 -4.10
CA GLN A 254 12.50 -20.05 -2.70
C GLN A 254 13.72 -20.93 -2.42
N LYS A 255 13.67 -22.20 -2.86
CA LYS A 255 14.74 -23.18 -2.68
C LYS A 255 16.08 -22.74 -3.29
N LYS A 256 16.08 -22.11 -4.46
CA LYS A 256 17.31 -21.62 -5.09
C LYS A 256 17.87 -20.40 -4.37
N LEU A 257 17.03 -19.43 -4.04
CA LEU A 257 17.45 -18.25 -3.28
C LEU A 257 17.97 -18.61 -1.88
N GLU A 258 17.33 -19.60 -1.23
CA GLU A 258 17.79 -20.15 0.06
C GLU A 258 19.15 -20.83 -0.07
N ALA A 259 19.39 -21.59 -1.16
CA ALA A 259 20.68 -22.20 -1.44
C ALA A 259 21.78 -21.16 -1.76
N ASP A 260 21.46 -20.13 -2.54
CA ASP A 260 22.39 -19.06 -2.89
C ASP A 260 22.78 -18.22 -1.65
N ILE A 261 21.81 -17.93 -0.76
CA ILE A 261 22.05 -17.27 0.54
C ILE A 261 22.94 -18.15 1.44
N ALA A 262 22.64 -19.45 1.52
CA ALA A 262 23.45 -20.38 2.32
C ALA A 262 24.89 -20.48 1.81
N SER A 263 25.09 -20.49 0.50
CA SER A 263 26.42 -20.49 -0.12
C SER A 263 27.19 -19.20 0.18
N ILE A 264 26.53 -18.04 0.14
CA ILE A 264 27.17 -16.77 0.55
C ILE A 264 27.52 -16.78 2.05
N ASP A 265 26.66 -17.36 2.90
CA ASP A 265 26.95 -17.51 4.34
C ASP A 265 28.16 -18.41 4.60
N GLU A 266 28.34 -19.47 3.82
CA GLU A 266 29.54 -20.30 3.88
C GLU A 266 30.79 -19.54 3.44
N LEU A 267 30.70 -18.70 2.39
CA LEU A 267 31.80 -17.86 1.92
C LEU A 267 32.19 -16.77 2.94
N ILE A 268 31.20 -16.16 3.60
CA ILE A 268 31.45 -15.20 4.70
C ILE A 268 32.14 -15.90 5.88
N LYS A 269 31.73 -17.13 6.22
CA LYS A 269 32.33 -17.93 7.30
C LYS A 269 33.74 -18.44 7.00
N ALA A 270 34.04 -18.74 5.74
CA ALA A 270 35.35 -19.22 5.29
C ALA A 270 36.41 -18.11 5.16
N GLY A 271 36.08 -16.87 5.54
CA GLY A 271 36.78 -15.63 5.20
C GLY A 271 38.30 -15.63 5.40
N ASN A 272 39.03 -15.48 4.28
CA ASN A 272 40.46 -15.17 4.25
C ASN A 272 40.79 -13.72 3.82
N ASP A 273 39.79 -12.93 3.42
CA ASP A 273 39.96 -11.53 2.98
C ASP A 273 38.91 -10.60 3.63
N PRO A 274 39.31 -9.76 4.61
CA PRO A 274 38.43 -8.80 5.27
C PRO A 274 37.80 -7.74 4.34
N GLN A 275 38.37 -7.50 3.15
CA GLN A 275 37.86 -6.49 2.21
C GLN A 275 36.68 -7.00 1.36
N ALA A 276 36.50 -8.31 1.24
CA ALA A 276 35.44 -8.91 0.43
C ALA A 276 34.11 -9.13 1.19
N VAL A 277 34.16 -9.16 2.53
CA VAL A 277 33.00 -9.43 3.39
C VAL A 277 31.85 -8.42 3.21
N PRO A 278 32.09 -7.09 3.16
CA PRO A 278 31.00 -6.12 3.00
C PRO A 278 30.20 -6.31 1.70
N GLY A 279 30.88 -6.65 0.59
CA GLY A 279 30.22 -6.90 -0.69
C GLY A 279 29.41 -8.21 -0.72
N LEU A 280 29.85 -9.23 0.03
CA LEU A 280 29.09 -10.46 0.21
C LEU A 280 27.84 -10.24 1.09
N GLU A 281 27.95 -9.41 2.13
CA GLU A 281 26.82 -9.03 2.97
C GLU A 281 25.75 -8.22 2.21
N GLU A 282 26.18 -7.28 1.36
CA GLU A 282 25.27 -6.53 0.50
C GLU A 282 24.53 -7.46 -0.48
N LYS A 283 25.26 -8.35 -1.15
CA LYS A 283 24.68 -9.35 -2.06
C LYS A 283 23.73 -10.32 -1.34
N LYS A 284 24.06 -10.72 -0.11
CA LYS A 284 23.16 -11.51 0.74
C LYS A 284 21.87 -10.74 1.01
N ALA A 285 21.94 -9.46 1.36
CA ALA A 285 20.78 -8.62 1.61
C ALA A 285 19.86 -8.51 0.38
N GLU A 286 20.44 -8.38 -0.81
CA GLU A 286 19.69 -8.38 -2.08
C GLU A 286 18.93 -9.69 -2.33
N LEU A 287 19.62 -10.84 -2.15
CA LEU A 287 19.00 -12.16 -2.30
C LEU A 287 17.92 -12.40 -1.24
N GLN A 288 18.13 -11.93 -0.01
CA GLN A 288 17.16 -11.98 1.07
C GLN A 288 15.88 -11.22 0.70
N ALA A 289 16.02 -10.01 0.15
CA ALA A 289 14.89 -9.20 -0.31
C ALA A 289 14.11 -9.87 -1.46
N LEU A 290 14.81 -10.53 -2.39
CA LEU A 290 14.19 -11.32 -3.45
C LEU A 290 13.44 -12.54 -2.92
N LEU A 291 13.98 -13.23 -1.90
CA LEU A 291 13.36 -14.39 -1.26
C LEU A 291 12.05 -13.99 -0.58
N GLU A 292 12.06 -12.90 0.17
CA GLU A 292 10.87 -12.37 0.83
C GLU A 292 9.79 -11.92 -0.17
N LYS A 293 10.20 -11.29 -1.28
CA LYS A 293 9.28 -10.95 -2.39
C LYS A 293 8.62 -12.20 -2.99
N LYS A 294 9.36 -13.30 -3.15
CA LYS A 294 8.84 -14.57 -3.68
C LYS A 294 7.92 -15.29 -2.70
N LYS A 295 8.28 -15.33 -1.41
CA LYS A 295 7.41 -15.82 -0.31
C LYS A 295 6.08 -15.09 -0.29
N LYS A 296 6.12 -13.76 -0.41
CA LYS A 296 4.93 -12.91 -0.48
C LYS A 296 4.03 -13.25 -1.68
N GLN A 297 4.61 -13.39 -2.87
CA GLN A 297 3.85 -13.77 -4.08
C GLN A 297 3.20 -15.16 -3.95
N ALA A 298 3.93 -16.13 -3.39
CA ALA A 298 3.41 -17.47 -3.15
C ALA A 298 2.25 -17.47 -2.13
N ALA A 299 2.39 -16.75 -1.02
CA ALA A 299 1.34 -16.57 -0.02
C ALA A 299 0.10 -15.89 -0.61
N GLN A 300 0.29 -14.83 -1.40
CA GLN A 300 -0.81 -14.13 -2.07
C GLN A 300 -1.54 -15.04 -3.06
N LYS A 301 -0.81 -15.86 -3.84
CA LYS A 301 -1.41 -16.84 -4.76
C LYS A 301 -2.22 -17.90 -4.00
N LYS A 302 -1.69 -18.42 -2.89
CA LYS A 302 -2.37 -19.40 -2.03
C LYS A 302 -3.68 -18.83 -1.47
N LEU A 303 -3.62 -17.63 -0.90
CA LEU A 303 -4.79 -16.97 -0.32
C LEU A 303 -5.85 -16.60 -1.38
N LYS A 304 -5.45 -16.13 -2.57
CA LYS A 304 -6.40 -15.89 -3.68
C LYS A 304 -7.12 -17.17 -4.11
N ASN A 305 -6.40 -18.29 -4.18
CA ASN A 305 -7.00 -19.58 -4.51
C ASN A 305 -7.97 -20.06 -3.42
N GLN A 306 -7.63 -19.86 -2.14
CA GLN A 306 -8.53 -20.16 -1.02
C GLN A 306 -9.77 -19.27 -1.05
N LEU A 307 -9.62 -17.97 -1.31
CA LEU A 307 -10.72 -17.02 -1.43
C LEU A 307 -11.68 -17.44 -2.54
N LYS A 308 -11.16 -17.77 -3.73
CA LYS A 308 -11.99 -18.23 -4.87
C LYS A 308 -12.80 -19.49 -4.53
N LYS A 309 -12.18 -20.47 -3.87
CA LYS A 309 -12.88 -21.69 -3.44
C LYS A 309 -13.97 -21.37 -2.42
N LEU A 310 -13.71 -20.44 -1.52
CA LEU A 310 -14.64 -20.07 -0.46
C LEU A 310 -15.81 -19.22 -0.99
N GLU A 311 -15.55 -18.32 -1.93
CA GLU A 311 -16.59 -17.57 -2.66
C GLU A 311 -17.54 -18.51 -3.40
N GLN A 312 -17.00 -19.56 -4.03
CA GLN A 312 -17.81 -20.61 -4.64
C GLN A 312 -18.63 -21.38 -3.58
N GLN A 313 -18.02 -21.80 -2.48
CA GLN A 313 -18.74 -22.49 -1.39
C GLN A 313 -19.87 -21.66 -0.77
N ILE A 314 -19.69 -20.34 -0.67
CA ILE A 314 -20.72 -19.41 -0.18
C ILE A 314 -21.81 -19.23 -1.22
N GLY A 315 -21.45 -19.07 -2.50
CA GLY A 315 -22.41 -18.93 -3.60
C GLY A 315 -23.27 -20.18 -3.83
N ASP A 316 -22.69 -21.36 -3.60
CA ASP A 316 -23.38 -22.66 -3.71
C ASP A 316 -24.16 -23.02 -2.42
N PHE A 317 -24.08 -22.20 -1.36
CA PHE A 317 -24.73 -22.50 -0.09
C PHE A 317 -26.24 -22.29 -0.18
N PRO A 318 -27.07 -23.28 0.20
CA PRO A 318 -28.52 -23.16 0.09
C PRO A 318 -29.06 -22.10 1.05
N VAL A 319 -29.78 -21.11 0.51
CA VAL A 319 -30.48 -20.09 1.30
C VAL A 319 -31.95 -20.48 1.40
N LYS A 320 -32.40 -20.82 2.62
CA LYS A 320 -33.80 -21.14 2.93
C LYS A 320 -34.47 -19.95 3.62
N THR A 321 -35.76 -19.74 3.34
CA THR A 321 -36.60 -18.78 4.05
C THR A 321 -37.34 -19.49 5.17
N TYR A 322 -37.39 -18.87 6.34
CA TYR A 322 -38.03 -19.37 7.55
C TYR A 322 -39.10 -18.36 7.98
N SER A 323 -40.35 -18.84 8.04
CA SER A 323 -41.53 -18.02 8.32
C SER A 323 -42.18 -18.42 9.64
N GLY A 324 -42.84 -17.49 10.33
CA GLY A 324 -43.61 -17.79 11.55
C GLY A 324 -42.82 -17.96 12.84
N ILE A 325 -41.48 -18.01 12.79
CA ILE A 325 -40.61 -18.01 13.98
C ILE A 325 -40.48 -16.59 14.57
N TRP A 326 -40.29 -15.60 13.69
CA TRP A 326 -40.27 -14.16 14.01
C TRP A 326 -41.47 -13.46 13.34
N GLN A 327 -41.68 -12.18 13.69
CA GLN A 327 -42.76 -11.38 13.07
C GLN A 327 -42.57 -11.17 11.57
N THR A 328 -41.33 -11.18 11.11
CA THR A 328 -40.95 -11.11 9.71
C THR A 328 -40.23 -12.37 9.32
N ASP A 329 -40.41 -12.78 8.08
CA ASP A 329 -39.65 -13.87 7.49
C ASP A 329 -38.16 -13.53 7.49
N VAL A 330 -37.35 -14.57 7.71
CA VAL A 330 -35.89 -14.46 7.74
C VAL A 330 -35.30 -15.52 6.85
N THR A 331 -34.10 -15.29 6.37
CA THR A 331 -33.35 -16.22 5.55
C THR A 331 -32.12 -16.72 6.28
N THR A 332 -31.51 -17.80 5.81
CA THR A 332 -30.26 -18.34 6.39
C THR A 332 -29.15 -17.28 6.54
N THR A 333 -29.14 -16.21 5.73
CA THR A 333 -28.17 -15.10 5.83
C THR A 333 -28.40 -14.19 7.03
N ASP A 334 -29.62 -14.16 7.59
CA ASP A 334 -29.99 -13.32 8.72
C ASP A 334 -29.58 -13.90 10.08
N TRP A 335 -28.93 -15.08 10.08
CA TRP A 335 -28.56 -15.80 11.29
C TRP A 335 -27.82 -14.93 12.31
N LYS A 336 -26.80 -14.17 11.89
CA LYS A 336 -26.03 -13.34 12.82
C LYS A 336 -26.89 -12.27 13.52
N ALA A 337 -27.88 -11.73 12.83
CA ALA A 337 -28.79 -10.74 13.39
C ALA A 337 -29.80 -11.36 14.37
N LYS A 338 -30.08 -12.66 14.24
CA LYS A 338 -31.09 -13.38 15.02
C LYS A 338 -30.52 -14.33 16.08
N SER A 339 -29.22 -14.64 16.03
CA SER A 339 -28.56 -15.66 16.86
C SER A 339 -28.77 -15.43 18.36
N GLY A 340 -28.78 -14.18 18.82
CA GLY A 340 -29.02 -13.83 20.23
C GLY A 340 -30.44 -14.14 20.73
N SER A 341 -31.40 -14.40 19.84
CA SER A 341 -32.79 -14.69 20.20
C SER A 341 -33.18 -16.17 20.08
N ILE A 342 -32.30 -17.02 19.54
CA ILE A 342 -32.60 -18.43 19.22
C ILE A 342 -32.92 -19.23 20.48
N LEU A 343 -32.11 -19.10 21.53
CA LEU A 343 -32.32 -19.80 22.80
C LEU A 343 -33.68 -19.48 23.43
N ALA A 344 -34.04 -18.19 23.48
CA ALA A 344 -35.31 -17.74 24.01
C ALA A 344 -36.51 -18.25 23.20
N LYS A 345 -36.38 -18.30 21.87
CA LYS A 345 -37.41 -18.84 20.97
C LYS A 345 -37.57 -20.36 21.12
N SER A 346 -36.47 -21.08 21.24
CA SER A 346 -36.48 -22.54 21.48
C SER A 346 -37.18 -22.88 22.80
N ALA A 347 -36.85 -22.14 23.88
CA ALA A 347 -37.53 -22.29 25.17
C ALA A 347 -39.03 -22.01 25.06
N TYR A 348 -39.41 -20.90 24.42
CA TYR A 348 -40.82 -20.56 24.21
C TYR A 348 -41.63 -21.66 23.52
N PHE A 349 -41.09 -22.26 22.44
CA PHE A 349 -41.79 -23.34 21.73
C PHE A 349 -41.86 -24.63 22.56
N LYS A 350 -40.81 -24.96 23.33
CA LYS A 350 -40.80 -26.13 24.22
C LYS A 350 -41.81 -25.97 25.37
N ASP A 351 -41.87 -24.80 25.98
CA ASP A 351 -42.83 -24.49 27.05
C ASP A 351 -44.28 -24.57 26.54
N LYS A 352 -44.53 -24.10 25.31
CA LYS A 352 -45.84 -24.23 24.67
C LYS A 352 -46.24 -25.69 24.49
N LEU A 353 -45.32 -26.55 24.06
CA LEU A 353 -45.55 -27.98 23.91
C LEU A 353 -45.77 -28.70 25.25
N ALA A 354 -45.21 -28.19 26.35
CA ALA A 354 -45.32 -28.79 27.68
C ALA A 354 -46.65 -28.47 28.41
N LEU A 355 -47.34 -27.39 28.03
CA LEU A 355 -48.55 -26.89 28.71
C LEU A 355 -49.81 -27.76 28.54
N GLY A 356 -49.77 -28.85 27.76
CA GLY A 356 -50.80 -29.91 27.71
C GLY A 356 -52.17 -29.56 27.09
N ASN A 357 -52.53 -28.28 26.98
CA ASN A 357 -53.84 -27.80 26.49
C ASN A 357 -53.79 -27.30 25.03
N LEU A 358 -53.15 -28.04 24.12
CA LEU A 358 -53.03 -27.66 22.71
C LEU A 358 -53.87 -28.57 21.80
N THR A 359 -54.43 -28.00 20.73
CA THR A 359 -55.06 -28.78 19.66
C THR A 359 -54.00 -29.61 18.90
N PRO A 360 -54.38 -30.71 18.24
CA PRO A 360 -53.46 -31.45 17.38
C PRO A 360 -52.79 -30.57 16.30
N GLU A 361 -53.52 -29.59 15.74
CA GLU A 361 -52.94 -28.64 14.78
C GLU A 361 -51.88 -27.72 15.42
N ASP A 362 -52.13 -27.22 16.63
CA ASP A 362 -51.17 -26.35 17.33
C ASP A 362 -49.90 -27.10 17.73
N VAL A 363 -50.04 -28.36 18.17
CA VAL A 363 -48.88 -29.22 18.48
C VAL A 363 -48.02 -29.44 17.23
N ALA A 364 -48.63 -29.72 16.08
CA ALA A 364 -47.92 -29.89 14.82
C ALA A 364 -47.20 -28.59 14.39
N LYS A 365 -47.87 -27.44 14.52
CA LYS A 365 -47.31 -26.12 14.22
C LYS A 365 -46.07 -25.81 15.08
N PHE A 366 -46.16 -25.92 16.40
CA PHE A 366 -45.04 -25.59 17.28
C PHE A 366 -43.86 -26.56 17.14
N LYS A 367 -44.12 -27.85 16.85
CA LYS A 367 -43.05 -28.79 16.49
C LYS A 367 -42.35 -28.39 15.19
N GLY A 368 -43.10 -28.02 14.15
CA GLY A 368 -42.54 -27.54 12.88
C GLY A 368 -41.67 -26.29 13.06
N LEU A 369 -42.15 -25.30 13.80
CA LEU A 369 -41.39 -24.07 14.09
C LEU A 369 -40.13 -24.32 14.91
N LEU A 370 -40.15 -25.28 15.83
CA LEU A 370 -38.97 -25.67 16.59
C LEU A 370 -37.93 -26.34 15.68
N GLN A 371 -38.37 -27.23 14.78
CA GLN A 371 -37.50 -27.90 13.82
C GLN A 371 -36.88 -26.93 12.81
N ASP A 372 -37.68 -26.00 12.29
CA ASP A 372 -37.21 -24.92 11.41
C ASP A 372 -36.23 -23.98 12.13
N LEU A 373 -36.44 -23.69 13.43
CA LEU A 373 -35.52 -22.88 14.24
C LEU A 373 -34.17 -23.59 14.45
N GLU A 374 -34.19 -24.89 14.73
CA GLU A 374 -32.98 -25.71 14.88
C GLU A 374 -32.21 -25.80 13.55
N GLU A 375 -32.92 -25.97 12.43
CA GLU A 375 -32.32 -25.97 11.09
C GLU A 375 -31.73 -24.59 10.73
N PHE A 376 -32.46 -23.51 11.02
CA PHE A 376 -31.98 -22.13 10.82
C PHE A 376 -30.69 -21.88 11.60
N ASP A 377 -30.62 -22.30 12.86
CA ASP A 377 -29.42 -22.13 13.68
C ASP A 377 -28.25 -22.92 13.08
N ALA A 378 -28.47 -24.20 12.76
CA ALA A 378 -27.42 -25.06 12.23
C ALA A 378 -26.89 -24.61 10.86
N GLN A 379 -27.75 -24.23 9.92
CA GLN A 379 -27.36 -23.78 8.59
C GLN A 379 -26.77 -22.36 8.62
N GLY A 380 -27.36 -21.49 9.43
CA GLY A 380 -26.88 -20.12 9.64
C GLY A 380 -25.48 -20.06 10.25
N GLN A 381 -25.20 -20.90 11.26
CA GLN A 381 -23.85 -21.03 11.83
C GLN A 381 -22.81 -21.45 10.78
N LYS A 382 -23.15 -22.41 9.91
CA LYS A 382 -22.25 -22.90 8.85
C LYS A 382 -21.96 -21.79 7.83
N LEU A 383 -22.99 -21.09 7.36
CA LEU A 383 -22.83 -19.98 6.41
C LEU A 383 -22.00 -18.84 7.03
N TYR A 384 -22.30 -18.45 8.26
CA TYR A 384 -21.56 -17.41 8.98
C TYR A 384 -20.09 -17.77 9.18
N ALA A 385 -19.79 -19.04 9.50
CA ALA A 385 -18.41 -19.51 9.63
C ALA A 385 -17.63 -19.44 8.30
N LEU A 386 -18.29 -19.67 7.16
CA LEU A 386 -17.68 -19.49 5.84
C LEU A 386 -17.44 -18.02 5.53
N GLN A 387 -18.39 -17.13 5.84
CA GLN A 387 -18.25 -15.68 5.67
C GLN A 387 -17.13 -15.09 6.53
N GLU A 388 -16.98 -15.55 7.78
CA GLU A 388 -15.86 -15.15 8.64
C GLU A 388 -14.51 -15.60 8.09
N LYS A 389 -14.42 -16.83 7.56
CA LYS A 389 -13.21 -17.29 6.86
C LYS A 389 -12.90 -16.43 5.63
N GLN A 390 -13.92 -15.96 4.91
CA GLN A 390 -13.77 -15.11 3.73
C GLN A 390 -13.19 -13.76 4.11
N LYS A 391 -13.77 -13.13 5.15
CA LYS A 391 -13.29 -11.87 5.72
C LYS A 391 -11.84 -11.96 6.19
N ASN A 392 -11.47 -13.03 6.90
CA ASN A 392 -10.11 -13.24 7.39
C ASN A 392 -9.08 -13.40 6.25
N ILE A 393 -9.45 -14.10 5.17
CA ILE A 393 -8.58 -14.26 3.98
C ILE A 393 -8.47 -12.93 3.22
N GLN A 394 -9.56 -12.17 3.09
CA GLN A 394 -9.56 -10.85 2.46
C GLN A 394 -8.68 -9.86 3.25
N GLN A 395 -8.75 -9.86 4.58
CA GLN A 395 -7.86 -9.08 5.45
C GLN A 395 -6.39 -9.52 5.32
N SER A 396 -6.13 -10.82 5.21
CA SER A 396 -4.77 -11.33 4.97
C SER A 396 -4.22 -10.86 3.61
N LEU A 397 -5.07 -10.82 2.59
CA LEU A 397 -4.73 -10.31 1.26
C LEU A 397 -4.52 -8.80 1.23
N SER A 398 -5.30 -8.02 1.98
CA SER A 398 -5.13 -6.57 2.08
C SER A 398 -3.81 -6.21 2.77
N LYS A 399 -3.48 -6.89 3.88
CA LYS A 399 -2.17 -6.79 4.55
C LYS A 399 -1.02 -7.10 3.60
N LEU A 400 -1.16 -8.13 2.75
CA LEU A 400 -0.16 -8.48 1.73
C LEU A 400 -0.08 -7.44 0.58
N LYS A 401 -1.19 -6.86 0.12
CA LYS A 401 -1.19 -5.89 -1.00
C LYS A 401 -0.40 -4.62 -0.67
N ASN A 402 -0.52 -4.08 0.54
CA ASN A 402 0.09 -2.81 0.89
C ASN A 402 1.58 -2.90 1.25
N GLY A 403 2.32 -3.92 0.79
CA GLY A 403 3.72 -4.06 1.23
C GLY A 403 3.88 -4.60 2.65
N GLY A 404 2.79 -4.98 3.33
CA GLY A 404 2.78 -5.08 4.80
C GLY A 404 2.73 -3.71 5.49
N LYS A 405 2.66 -2.60 4.74
CA LYS A 405 2.47 -1.24 5.26
C LYS A 405 0.99 -0.99 5.49
N GLU A 406 0.67 -0.37 6.61
CA GLU A 406 -0.69 0.02 6.98
C GLU A 406 -1.29 0.98 5.95
N ASN A 407 -2.63 1.00 5.77
CA ASN A 407 -3.26 2.03 4.95
C ASN A 407 -2.87 3.42 5.52
N PRO A 408 -2.30 4.33 4.70
CA PRO A 408 -1.84 5.63 5.19
C PRO A 408 -2.99 6.48 5.73
N ASN A 409 -4.24 6.24 5.32
CA ASN A 409 -5.40 6.85 5.96
C ASN A 409 -5.80 6.05 7.22
N PRO A 410 -5.57 6.58 8.44
CA PRO A 410 -5.96 5.92 9.67
C PRO A 410 -7.47 5.74 9.81
N TYR A 411 -8.29 6.53 9.14
CA TYR A 411 -9.76 6.48 9.26
C TYR A 411 -10.44 5.67 8.16
N SER A 412 -9.67 4.90 7.40
CA SER A 412 -10.21 4.04 6.34
C SER A 412 -11.08 2.91 6.90
N GLU A 413 -12.14 2.55 6.17
CA GLU A 413 -13.04 1.47 6.59
C GLU A 413 -12.30 0.12 6.68
N GLU A 414 -11.26 -0.10 5.88
CA GLU A 414 -10.41 -1.29 5.99
C GLU A 414 -9.66 -1.36 7.33
N ARG A 415 -9.16 -0.22 7.82
CA ARG A 415 -8.47 -0.16 9.12
C ARG A 415 -9.45 -0.32 10.27
N LYS A 416 -10.60 0.36 10.24
CA LYS A 416 -11.69 0.18 11.22
C LYS A 416 -12.19 -1.26 11.29
N ALA A 417 -12.35 -1.93 10.15
CA ALA A 417 -12.82 -3.31 10.09
C ALA A 417 -11.76 -4.33 10.54
N ALA A 418 -10.47 -3.97 10.49
CA ALA A 418 -9.34 -4.79 10.93
C ALA A 418 -8.88 -4.48 12.36
N ALA A 419 -9.40 -3.41 12.96
CA ALA A 419 -9.06 -2.99 14.30
C ALA A 419 -9.48 -4.03 15.34
N VAL A 420 -8.69 -4.12 16.42
CA VAL A 420 -8.99 -5.00 17.53
C VAL A 420 -10.28 -4.54 18.18
N TRP A 421 -11.29 -5.39 18.17
CA TRP A 421 -12.52 -5.19 18.92
C TRP A 421 -12.72 -6.40 19.81
N ALA A 422 -12.11 -6.36 20.99
CA ALA A 422 -12.17 -7.46 21.94
C ALA A 422 -13.63 -7.76 22.31
N GLN A 423 -13.99 -9.05 22.28
CA GLN A 423 -15.32 -9.50 22.67
C GLN A 423 -15.41 -9.77 24.18
N THR A 424 -14.29 -10.02 24.84
CA THR A 424 -14.22 -10.22 26.29
C THR A 424 -13.05 -9.45 26.92
N ALA A 425 -13.10 -9.26 28.24
CA ALA A 425 -12.02 -8.57 28.97
C ALA A 425 -10.71 -9.37 28.95
N GLU A 426 -10.77 -10.71 28.94
CA GLU A 426 -9.61 -11.59 28.76
C GLU A 426 -8.91 -11.34 27.42
N GLU A 427 -9.69 -11.19 26.34
CA GLU A 427 -9.16 -10.89 25.02
C GLU A 427 -8.50 -9.51 25.01
N ALA A 428 -9.16 -8.50 25.61
CA ALA A 428 -8.61 -7.16 25.76
C ALA A 428 -7.28 -7.19 26.53
N ASP A 429 -7.20 -7.92 27.65
CA ASP A 429 -5.98 -8.09 28.44
C ASP A 429 -4.83 -8.69 27.63
N SER A 430 -5.12 -9.76 26.88
CA SER A 430 -4.13 -10.43 26.04
C SER A 430 -3.47 -9.51 25.02
N VAL A 431 -4.20 -8.47 24.60
CA VAL A 431 -3.75 -7.47 23.63
C VAL A 431 -3.10 -6.26 24.29
N LEU A 432 -3.66 -5.77 25.40
CA LEU A 432 -3.33 -4.47 25.96
C LEU A 432 -2.32 -4.52 27.12
N ARG A 433 -2.22 -5.66 27.83
CA ARG A 433 -1.47 -5.77 29.09
C ARG A 433 0.02 -5.56 28.94
N GLU A 434 0.63 -6.04 27.85
CA GLU A 434 2.08 -5.95 27.67
C GLU A 434 2.57 -4.50 27.64
N ARG A 435 1.94 -3.67 26.80
CA ARG A 435 2.29 -2.26 26.67
C ARG A 435 1.98 -1.47 27.94
N CYS A 436 0.81 -1.69 28.53
CA CYS A 436 0.46 -1.12 29.84
C CYS A 436 1.49 -1.49 30.90
N GLY A 437 1.93 -2.75 30.94
CA GLY A 437 2.91 -3.26 31.88
C GLY A 437 4.28 -2.62 31.72
N GLU A 438 4.72 -2.38 30.49
CA GLU A 438 5.96 -1.63 30.19
C GLU A 438 5.90 -0.20 30.74
N VAL A 439 4.83 0.53 30.43
CA VAL A 439 4.62 1.89 30.90
C VAL A 439 4.54 1.92 32.43
N TRP A 440 3.82 0.96 33.03
CA TRP A 440 3.69 0.83 34.47
C TRP A 440 5.04 0.60 35.15
N ARG A 441 5.89 -0.29 34.64
CA ARG A 441 7.21 -0.54 35.26
C ARG A 441 8.10 0.70 35.27
N ASN A 442 8.00 1.52 34.24
CA ASN A 442 8.77 2.76 34.08
C ASN A 442 8.10 4.00 34.73
N ALA A 443 6.89 3.86 35.26
CA ALA A 443 6.16 4.95 35.89
C ALA A 443 6.69 5.27 37.29
N THR A 444 6.74 6.55 37.62
CA THR A 444 7.09 7.00 38.98
C THR A 444 6.01 6.59 39.98
N LYS A 445 6.35 6.62 41.27
CA LYS A 445 5.37 6.38 42.34
C LYS A 445 4.15 7.31 42.21
N ALA A 446 4.39 8.60 41.99
CA ALA A 446 3.33 9.61 41.85
C ALA A 446 2.43 9.36 40.62
N GLN A 447 3.00 8.88 39.51
CA GLN A 447 2.23 8.51 38.31
C GLN A 447 1.32 7.31 38.56
N LYS A 448 1.85 6.27 39.21
CA LYS A 448 1.06 5.08 39.60
C LYS A 448 -0.03 5.44 40.60
N ASP A 449 0.29 6.27 41.59
CA ASP A 449 -0.67 6.72 42.60
C ASP A 449 -1.79 7.54 41.93
N ALA A 450 -1.45 8.47 41.03
CA ALA A 450 -2.42 9.32 40.35
C ALA A 450 -3.44 8.52 39.51
N ILE A 451 -2.99 7.59 38.66
CA ILE A 451 -3.89 6.82 37.81
C ILE A 451 -4.71 5.81 38.61
N TYR A 452 -4.13 5.21 39.67
CA TYR A 452 -4.87 4.34 40.58
C TYR A 452 -5.99 5.11 41.30
N GLU A 453 -5.69 6.30 41.81
CA GLU A 453 -6.65 7.19 42.45
C GLU A 453 -7.77 7.62 41.50
N TYR A 454 -7.45 7.84 40.22
CA TYR A 454 -8.45 8.12 39.19
C TYR A 454 -9.46 6.97 39.06
N THR A 455 -8.97 5.72 38.97
CA THR A 455 -9.86 4.53 38.89
C THR A 455 -10.71 4.35 40.16
N ARG A 456 -10.25 4.84 41.32
CA ARG A 456 -11.02 4.84 42.57
C ARG A 456 -12.13 5.90 42.58
N GLY A 457 -11.90 7.04 41.92
CA GLY A 457 -12.83 8.16 41.94
C GLY A 457 -12.40 9.29 41.02
N SER A 458 -12.92 9.28 39.79
CA SER A 458 -12.54 10.22 38.73
C SER A 458 -13.14 11.63 38.87
N GLY A 459 -14.11 11.83 39.76
CA GLY A 459 -14.86 13.09 39.90
C GLY A 459 -13.98 14.32 40.11
N GLY A 460 -13.08 14.28 41.09
CA GLY A 460 -12.18 15.41 41.41
C GLY A 460 -11.09 15.64 40.36
N PHE A 461 -10.88 14.69 39.44
CA PHE A 461 -10.04 14.87 38.27
C PHE A 461 -10.83 15.54 37.15
N ASN A 462 -12.01 15.00 36.83
CA ASN A 462 -12.77 15.34 35.63
C ASN A 462 -13.58 16.63 35.75
N ARG A 463 -14.06 16.99 36.93
CA ARG A 463 -14.84 18.23 37.16
C ARG A 463 -14.06 19.50 36.82
N PRO A 464 -12.88 19.78 37.42
CA PRO A 464 -12.14 20.99 37.08
C PRO A 464 -11.72 21.02 35.60
N LEU A 465 -11.40 19.85 35.03
CA LEU A 465 -11.09 19.71 33.60
C LEU A 465 -12.26 20.09 32.69
N ARG A 466 -13.49 19.76 33.10
CA ARG A 466 -14.72 20.15 32.40
C ARG A 466 -15.24 21.53 32.83
N GLY A 467 -14.54 22.26 33.70
CA GLY A 467 -14.96 23.59 34.16
C GLY A 467 -16.04 23.60 35.22
N HIS A 468 -16.19 22.51 35.98
CA HIS A 468 -17.07 22.43 37.15
C HIS A 468 -16.28 22.60 38.44
N ASP A 469 -16.83 23.38 39.37
CA ASP A 469 -16.20 23.75 40.63
C ASP A 469 -16.87 23.00 41.80
N GLY A 470 -16.20 21.94 42.26
CA GLY A 470 -16.58 21.12 43.43
C GLY A 470 -17.68 20.08 43.17
N TYR A 471 -18.69 20.41 42.38
CA TYR A 471 -19.78 19.50 42.01
C TYR A 471 -20.34 19.79 40.62
N TRP A 472 -20.99 18.79 40.01
CA TRP A 472 -21.44 18.86 38.60
C TRP A 472 -22.46 19.97 38.30
N GLY A 473 -23.17 20.49 39.29
CA GLY A 473 -24.13 21.59 39.10
C GLY A 473 -23.50 22.98 39.03
N ASN A 474 -22.23 23.14 39.41
CA ASN A 474 -21.55 24.44 39.47
C ASN A 474 -20.58 24.63 38.29
N PHE A 475 -21.13 24.81 37.08
CA PHE A 475 -20.32 25.05 35.88
C PHE A 475 -19.85 26.52 35.81
N LYS A 476 -18.54 26.74 35.83
CA LYS A 476 -17.91 28.06 35.65
C LYS A 476 -17.44 28.30 34.22
N GLY A 477 -17.26 27.23 33.44
CA GLY A 477 -16.70 27.26 32.09
C GLY A 477 -15.38 26.50 32.02
N VAL A 478 -15.13 25.83 30.90
CA VAL A 478 -13.88 25.11 30.65
C VAL A 478 -12.69 26.07 30.74
N GLY A 479 -11.64 25.66 31.46
CA GLY A 479 -10.45 26.48 31.68
C GLY A 479 -10.60 27.60 32.71
N LYS A 480 -11.79 27.76 33.33
CA LYS A 480 -12.06 28.79 34.35
C LYS A 480 -12.03 28.26 35.79
N VAL A 481 -11.75 26.98 35.98
CA VAL A 481 -11.59 26.34 37.30
C VAL A 481 -10.15 25.89 37.43
N ASP A 482 -9.51 26.22 38.56
CA ASP A 482 -8.17 25.73 38.86
C ASP A 482 -8.15 24.19 38.88
N LEU A 483 -7.19 23.58 38.19
CA LEU A 483 -7.04 22.12 38.18
C LEU A 483 -6.83 21.53 39.58
N ASN A 484 -6.29 22.32 40.51
CA ASN A 484 -6.08 21.92 41.89
C ASN A 484 -7.24 22.27 42.84
N ASN A 485 -8.36 22.81 42.32
CA ASN A 485 -9.51 23.21 43.14
C ASN A 485 -10.06 22.07 44.02
N GLU A 486 -9.93 20.83 43.58
CA GLU A 486 -10.31 19.63 44.35
C GLU A 486 -9.11 18.81 44.86
N GLY A 487 -7.93 19.44 44.97
CA GLY A 487 -6.70 18.81 45.47
C GLY A 487 -6.07 17.78 44.52
N ARG A 488 -6.48 17.76 43.24
CA ARG A 488 -6.02 16.78 42.24
C ARG A 488 -5.11 17.37 41.17
N GLY A 489 -4.68 18.63 41.26
CA GLY A 489 -3.92 19.30 40.19
C GLY A 489 -2.62 18.58 39.81
N ALA A 490 -1.82 18.19 40.81
CA ALA A 490 -0.60 17.41 40.60
C ALA A 490 -0.90 15.99 40.05
N ALA A 491 -1.96 15.35 40.55
CA ALA A 491 -2.37 14.02 40.10
C ALA A 491 -2.84 14.03 38.63
N ILE A 492 -3.60 15.06 38.22
CA ILE A 492 -4.01 15.29 36.83
C ILE A 492 -2.77 15.39 35.93
N LYS A 493 -1.76 16.17 36.33
CA LYS A 493 -0.51 16.30 35.58
C LYS A 493 0.22 14.96 35.46
N HIS A 494 0.43 14.27 36.59
CA HIS A 494 1.11 12.97 36.60
C HIS A 494 0.39 11.91 35.75
N MET A 495 -0.94 11.89 35.78
CA MET A 495 -1.72 10.98 34.95
C MET A 495 -1.64 11.35 33.47
N THR A 496 -1.66 12.65 33.13
CA THR A 496 -1.44 13.13 31.75
C THR A 496 -0.08 12.65 31.24
N ASP A 497 0.99 12.92 32.01
CA ASP A 497 2.37 12.54 31.67
C ASP A 497 2.55 11.01 31.58
N LEU A 498 1.75 10.23 32.32
CA LEU A 498 1.78 8.78 32.26
C LEU A 498 1.13 8.25 30.99
N ILE A 499 -0.08 8.75 30.66
CA ILE A 499 -0.83 8.32 29.49
C ILE A 499 -0.12 8.75 28.19
N ASP A 500 0.60 9.88 28.19
CA ASP A 500 1.43 10.30 27.05
C ASP A 500 2.52 9.30 26.66
N LYS A 501 2.97 8.47 27.62
CA LYS A 501 3.95 7.41 27.38
C LYS A 501 3.30 6.11 26.89
N SER A 502 1.98 6.02 26.90
CA SER A 502 1.22 4.82 26.59
C SER A 502 0.48 4.96 25.26
N THR A 503 1.10 4.41 24.22
CA THR A 503 0.53 4.29 22.88
C THR A 503 0.58 2.83 22.43
N TYR A 504 -0.39 2.42 21.62
CA TYR A 504 -0.52 1.06 21.11
C TYR A 504 -0.16 0.98 19.64
N ASP A 505 0.41 -0.16 19.23
CA ASP A 505 0.97 -0.43 17.90
C ASP A 505 -0.07 -0.89 16.86
N ARG A 506 -1.35 -0.82 17.21
CA ARG A 506 -2.50 -1.30 16.43
C ARG A 506 -3.73 -0.45 16.65
N ASP A 507 -4.68 -0.54 15.72
CA ASP A 507 -6.00 0.09 15.83
C ASP A 507 -6.89 -0.69 16.79
N ILE A 508 -7.67 0.02 17.60
CA ILE A 508 -8.49 -0.58 18.67
C ILE A 508 -9.87 0.08 18.71
N TRP A 509 -10.91 -0.72 18.91
CA TRP A 509 -12.24 -0.27 19.28
C TRP A 509 -12.42 -0.36 20.80
N LEU A 510 -12.84 0.73 21.41
CA LEU A 510 -13.26 0.81 22.80
C LEU A 510 -14.75 1.11 22.90
N GLN A 511 -15.35 0.85 24.06
CA GLN A 511 -16.74 1.20 24.32
C GLN A 511 -16.85 2.10 25.55
N ARG A 512 -17.64 3.16 25.49
CA ARG A 512 -17.95 4.00 26.65
C ARG A 512 -19.46 4.08 26.85
N GLY A 513 -19.87 3.85 28.09
CA GLY A 513 -21.25 4.02 28.53
C GLY A 513 -21.48 5.36 29.21
N VAL A 514 -22.63 5.98 28.95
CA VAL A 514 -23.12 7.13 29.72
C VAL A 514 -24.57 6.90 30.10
N GLU A 515 -24.85 6.77 31.40
CA GLU A 515 -26.16 6.34 31.90
C GLU A 515 -27.26 7.39 31.68
N THR A 516 -26.91 8.67 31.81
CA THR A 516 -27.85 9.79 31.79
C THR A 516 -27.89 10.51 30.45
N ALA A 517 -29.06 11.06 30.10
CA ALA A 517 -29.22 11.84 28.87
C ALA A 517 -28.46 13.16 28.98
N GLU A 518 -28.41 13.73 30.18
CA GLU A 518 -27.72 14.95 30.54
C GLU A 518 -26.20 14.81 30.34
N GLY A 519 -25.62 13.69 30.80
CA GLY A 519 -24.21 13.39 30.60
C GLY A 519 -23.87 13.19 29.12
N ALA A 520 -24.69 12.41 28.40
CA ALA A 520 -24.46 12.15 26.97
C ALA A 520 -24.60 13.42 26.13
N ALA A 521 -25.61 14.25 26.43
CA ALA A 521 -25.86 15.51 25.74
C ALA A 521 -24.75 16.53 26.00
N SER A 522 -24.26 16.59 27.25
CA SER A 522 -23.10 17.42 27.63
C SER A 522 -21.85 17.02 26.85
N PHE A 523 -21.51 15.73 26.82
CA PHE A 523 -20.38 15.20 26.05
C PHE A 523 -20.49 15.50 24.54
N LEU A 524 -21.70 15.38 23.99
CA LEU A 524 -21.98 15.62 22.57
C LEU A 524 -22.14 17.11 22.22
N GLY A 525 -22.20 18.00 23.20
CA GLY A 525 -22.43 19.43 22.99
C GLY A 525 -23.80 19.75 22.36
N VAL A 526 -24.85 19.00 22.74
CA VAL A 526 -26.21 19.18 22.24
C VAL A 526 -27.20 19.37 23.39
N PRO A 527 -28.37 19.99 23.17
CA PRO A 527 -29.41 20.02 24.21
C PRO A 527 -29.93 18.61 24.50
N VAL A 528 -30.27 18.31 25.75
CA VAL A 528 -30.79 17.00 26.20
C VAL A 528 -31.99 16.54 25.36
N GLU A 529 -32.85 17.48 24.99
CA GLU A 529 -34.02 17.24 24.14
C GLU A 529 -33.67 16.73 22.74
N ALA A 530 -32.46 17.02 22.23
CA ALA A 530 -32.01 16.48 20.95
C ALA A 530 -31.88 14.95 21.00
N LEU A 531 -31.43 14.39 22.12
CA LEU A 531 -31.30 12.94 22.28
C LEU A 531 -32.66 12.24 22.43
N LYS A 532 -33.67 12.96 22.97
CA LYS A 532 -34.99 12.40 23.26
C LYS A 532 -35.99 12.56 22.10
N LYS A 533 -35.94 13.68 21.39
CA LYS A 533 -37.01 14.11 20.46
C LYS A 533 -36.59 14.29 19.01
N TRP A 534 -35.30 14.50 18.72
CA TRP A 534 -34.92 14.77 17.34
C TRP A 534 -34.98 13.50 16.48
N PRO A 535 -35.41 13.61 15.21
CA PRO A 535 -35.24 12.52 14.25
C PRO A 535 -33.77 12.11 14.14
N LEU A 536 -33.51 10.81 14.05
CA LEU A 536 -32.14 10.25 14.04
C LEU A 536 -31.23 10.93 13.01
N LYS A 537 -31.73 11.13 11.78
CA LYS A 537 -30.99 11.78 10.69
C LYS A 537 -30.63 13.25 11.01
N LYS A 538 -31.53 13.97 11.70
CA LYS A 538 -31.27 15.36 12.15
C LYS A 538 -30.18 15.38 13.22
N LEU A 539 -30.26 14.47 14.19
CA LEU A 539 -29.26 14.34 15.25
C LEU A 539 -27.89 13.97 14.67
N GLU A 540 -27.83 12.98 13.79
CA GLU A 540 -26.59 12.56 13.13
C GLU A 540 -25.94 13.69 12.33
N THR A 541 -26.74 14.44 11.55
CA THR A 541 -26.25 15.58 10.78
C THR A 541 -25.67 16.67 11.68
N ALA A 542 -26.33 16.97 12.80
CA ALA A 542 -25.85 17.97 13.75
C ALA A 542 -24.55 17.53 14.45
N LEU A 543 -24.43 16.25 14.80
CA LEU A 543 -23.26 15.71 15.48
C LEU A 543 -22.04 15.55 14.56
N LYS A 544 -22.24 15.33 13.26
CA LYS A 544 -21.17 15.21 12.25
C LYS A 544 -20.51 16.53 11.87
N LYS A 545 -21.16 17.66 12.16
CA LYS A 545 -20.70 18.99 11.71
C LYS A 545 -19.37 19.40 12.35
N ASP A 546 -19.28 19.27 13.67
CA ASP A 546 -18.16 19.77 14.47
C ASP A 546 -17.61 18.66 15.37
N PRO A 547 -16.28 18.42 15.38
CA PRO A 547 -15.65 17.51 16.33
C PRO A 547 -15.95 17.88 17.80
N LYS A 548 -15.95 16.89 18.67
CA LYS A 548 -16.27 17.02 20.10
C LYS A 548 -15.01 16.89 20.93
N ILE A 549 -14.72 17.87 21.77
CA ILE A 549 -13.53 17.86 22.62
C ILE A 549 -13.94 17.38 24.02
N GLU A 550 -13.34 16.29 24.48
CA GLU A 550 -13.45 15.83 25.86
C GLU A 550 -12.26 16.39 26.64
N HIS A 551 -12.50 17.46 27.40
CA HIS A 551 -11.45 18.15 28.15
C HIS A 551 -10.88 17.33 29.32
N ALA A 552 -11.65 16.35 29.81
CA ALA A 552 -11.24 15.43 30.86
C ALA A 552 -10.75 14.09 30.30
N PHE A 553 -10.36 13.15 31.15
CA PHE A 553 -10.00 11.80 30.70
C PHE A 553 -11.26 11.01 30.31
N ALA A 554 -11.14 10.15 29.30
CA ALA A 554 -12.23 9.30 28.83
C ALA A 554 -12.01 7.84 29.23
N SER A 555 -12.58 7.48 30.38
CA SER A 555 -12.74 6.08 30.80
C SER A 555 -13.68 5.31 29.85
N CYS A 556 -13.21 4.16 29.38
CA CYS A 556 -13.90 3.29 28.44
C CYS A 556 -13.77 1.83 28.90
N GLY A 557 -14.78 1.02 28.66
CA GLY A 557 -14.64 -0.43 28.65
C GLY A 557 -13.72 -0.89 27.51
N SER A 558 -12.94 -1.92 27.80
CA SER A 558 -11.89 -2.45 26.93
C SER A 558 -12.40 -3.50 25.94
N ALA A 559 -13.61 -4.03 26.19
CA ALA A 559 -14.30 -4.98 25.32
C ALA A 559 -15.73 -4.57 24.98
N LYS A 560 -16.28 -5.19 23.94
CA LYS A 560 -17.66 -4.96 23.48
C LYS A 560 -18.66 -5.28 24.59
N GLY A 561 -19.60 -4.37 24.83
CA GLY A 561 -20.61 -4.57 25.87
C GLY A 561 -20.17 -4.21 27.29
N GLN A 562 -18.89 -3.85 27.50
CA GLN A 562 -18.38 -3.41 28.80
C GLN A 562 -18.58 -1.90 29.04
N GLY A 563 -18.44 -1.50 30.31
CA GLY A 563 -18.72 -0.16 30.79
C GLY A 563 -20.21 0.08 31.04
N PHE A 564 -20.56 1.30 31.47
CA PHE A 564 -21.92 1.63 31.91
C PHE A 564 -23.01 1.42 30.83
N GLY A 565 -24.23 1.19 31.28
CA GLY A 565 -25.41 1.14 30.40
C GLY A 565 -25.84 2.52 29.90
N GLY A 566 -26.96 2.57 29.18
CA GLY A 566 -27.58 3.82 28.71
C GLY A 566 -27.20 4.19 27.29
N TYR A 567 -26.51 5.31 27.10
CA TYR A 567 -26.02 5.79 25.81
C TYR A 567 -24.64 5.22 25.53
N ILE A 568 -24.50 4.56 24.38
CA ILE A 568 -23.29 3.79 24.06
C ILE A 568 -22.45 4.53 23.04
N PHE A 569 -21.17 4.69 23.31
CA PHE A 569 -20.20 5.29 22.41
C PHE A 569 -19.18 4.22 22.02
N ARG A 570 -19.12 3.88 20.74
CA ARG A 570 -18.09 2.99 20.18
C ARG A 570 -17.01 3.86 19.59
N ILE A 571 -15.82 3.76 20.16
CA ILE A 571 -14.72 4.69 19.91
C ILE A 571 -13.63 3.95 19.16
N TYR A 572 -13.39 4.37 17.93
CA TYR A 572 -12.24 3.94 17.14
C TYR A 572 -11.01 4.73 17.56
N CYS A 573 -10.00 4.03 18.05
CA CYS A 573 -8.71 4.54 18.44
C CYS A 573 -7.67 4.08 17.41
N PRO A 574 -7.25 4.95 16.48
CA PRO A 574 -6.15 4.63 15.58
C PRO A 574 -4.89 4.25 16.35
N LYS A 575 -4.06 3.40 15.75
CA LYS A 575 -2.70 3.13 16.19
C LYS A 575 -1.98 4.44 16.54
N GLY A 576 -1.34 4.45 17.71
CA GLY A 576 -0.69 5.63 18.25
C GLY A 576 -1.58 6.48 19.17
N THR A 577 -2.88 6.20 19.30
CA THR A 577 -3.73 6.83 20.32
C THR A 577 -3.12 6.65 21.72
N LYS A 578 -3.00 7.76 22.43
CA LYS A 578 -2.56 7.85 23.83
C LYS A 578 -3.69 7.40 24.75
N MET A 579 -3.52 6.24 25.36
CA MET A 579 -4.48 5.65 26.29
C MET A 579 -3.79 4.62 27.19
N MET A 580 -4.36 4.32 28.35
CA MET A 580 -3.81 3.36 29.29
C MET A 580 -4.85 2.33 29.69
N TYR A 581 -4.61 1.06 29.37
CA TYR A 581 -5.36 -0.06 29.92
C TYR A 581 -5.10 -0.16 31.42
N ALA A 582 -6.16 -0.26 32.23
CA ALA A 582 -6.08 -0.07 33.67
C ALA A 582 -6.43 -1.32 34.49
N GLU A 583 -7.06 -2.32 33.89
CA GLU A 583 -7.62 -3.46 34.63
C GLU A 583 -6.62 -4.20 35.57
N PRO A 584 -5.34 -4.41 35.21
CA PRO A 584 -4.39 -5.07 36.11
C PRO A 584 -4.08 -4.29 37.40
N PHE A 585 -4.28 -2.97 37.39
CA PHE A 585 -3.94 -2.09 38.50
C PHE A 585 -5.09 -1.25 39.05
N SER A 586 -6.27 -1.26 38.42
CA SER A 586 -7.42 -0.44 38.81
C SER A 586 -7.90 -0.78 40.24
N HIS A 587 -8.60 0.16 40.87
CA HIS A 587 -9.07 0.00 42.25
C HIS A 587 -10.11 -1.11 42.40
N PHE A 588 -11.02 -1.19 41.43
CA PHE A 588 -12.16 -2.09 41.42
C PHE A 588 -11.98 -3.31 40.49
N GLY A 589 -10.95 -3.29 39.63
CA GLY A 589 -10.59 -4.44 38.81
C GLY A 589 -10.07 -5.63 39.62
N ALA A 590 -10.01 -6.77 38.95
CA ALA A 590 -9.65 -8.05 39.56
C ALA A 590 -8.14 -8.31 39.63
N GLY A 591 -7.32 -7.37 39.15
CA GLY A 591 -5.86 -7.46 39.15
C GLY A 591 -5.20 -7.26 40.52
N GLN A 592 -3.89 -7.07 40.50
CA GLN A 592 -3.08 -6.83 41.72
C GLN A 592 -3.14 -5.38 42.20
N LYS A 593 -4.01 -4.56 41.58
CA LYS A 593 -4.25 -3.17 41.96
C LYS A 593 -2.94 -2.39 41.93
N ARG A 594 -2.78 -1.46 42.88
CA ARG A 594 -1.56 -0.67 43.04
C ARG A 594 -0.27 -1.49 43.23
N LYS A 595 -0.37 -2.76 43.64
CA LYS A 595 0.76 -3.67 43.87
C LYS A 595 1.16 -4.49 42.64
N TRP A 596 0.50 -4.29 41.50
CA TRP A 596 0.83 -4.99 40.26
C TRP A 596 2.28 -4.77 39.86
N ASP A 597 2.95 -5.85 39.46
CA ASP A 597 4.37 -5.85 39.06
C ASP A 597 4.60 -5.41 37.61
N GLY A 598 3.52 -5.14 36.88
CA GLY A 598 3.58 -4.77 35.46
C GLY A 598 3.78 -5.95 34.53
N LYS A 599 3.67 -7.20 35.01
CA LYS A 599 3.87 -8.42 34.19
C LYS A 599 2.77 -9.45 34.41
N LYS A 600 2.40 -9.73 35.66
CA LYS A 600 1.50 -10.83 36.00
C LYS A 600 0.14 -10.70 35.30
N PRO A 601 -0.34 -11.76 34.62
CA PRO A 601 -1.73 -11.82 34.18
C PRO A 601 -2.66 -11.97 35.39
N GLN A 602 -3.95 -11.73 35.17
CA GLN A 602 -5.01 -12.00 36.13
C GLN A 602 -5.83 -13.22 35.69
N ALA A 603 -6.36 -13.96 36.67
CA ALA A 603 -7.14 -15.18 36.43
C ALA A 603 -8.65 -14.92 36.27
N PHE A 604 -9.10 -13.73 36.65
CA PHE A 604 -10.50 -13.32 36.64
C PHE A 604 -10.58 -11.90 36.09
N PHE A 605 -11.67 -11.59 35.40
CA PHE A 605 -11.95 -10.26 34.88
C PHE A 605 -13.33 -9.81 35.36
N GLY A 606 -13.39 -8.61 35.94
CA GLY A 606 -14.63 -8.03 36.42
C GLY A 606 -15.42 -7.32 35.32
N TYR A 607 -16.56 -6.75 35.70
CA TYR A 607 -17.35 -5.87 34.82
C TYR A 607 -16.71 -4.47 34.65
N GLU A 608 -15.81 -4.09 35.55
CA GLU A 608 -15.14 -2.79 35.56
C GLU A 608 -13.82 -2.79 34.76
N ASP A 609 -13.81 -3.51 33.62
CA ASP A 609 -12.69 -3.41 32.69
C ASP A 609 -12.55 -1.95 32.22
N GLU A 610 -11.31 -1.44 32.21
CA GLU A 610 -11.11 -0.01 31.97
C GLU A 610 -9.87 0.23 31.09
N THR A 611 -10.06 1.03 30.05
CA THR A 611 -9.02 1.69 29.29
C THR A 611 -9.31 3.19 29.29
N ILE A 612 -8.32 3.98 29.70
CA ILE A 612 -8.46 5.42 29.90
C ILE A 612 -7.79 6.16 28.74
N ILE A 613 -8.57 6.84 27.90
CA ILE A 613 -8.08 7.71 26.83
C ILE A 613 -7.62 9.05 27.42
N GLN A 614 -6.54 9.61 26.85
CA GLN A 614 -5.95 10.89 27.25
C GLN A 614 -6.99 12.01 27.31
N ARG A 615 -6.79 12.95 28.23
CA ARG A 615 -7.62 14.15 28.32
C ARG A 615 -7.42 15.09 27.13
N GLY A 616 -8.38 15.97 26.88
CA GLY A 616 -8.32 16.90 25.74
C GLY A 616 -8.40 16.19 24.39
N THR A 617 -9.00 15.00 24.35
CA THR A 617 -9.15 14.23 23.10
C THR A 617 -10.29 14.80 22.27
N THR A 618 -10.01 15.05 20.99
CA THR A 618 -11.00 15.44 19.98
C THR A 618 -11.56 14.21 19.29
N PHE A 619 -12.88 14.08 19.28
CA PHE A 619 -13.59 12.99 18.64
C PHE A 619 -14.45 13.47 17.46
N ARG A 620 -14.48 12.69 16.38
CA ARG A 620 -15.40 12.91 15.26
C ARG A 620 -16.50 11.85 15.28
N ILE A 621 -17.77 12.27 15.32
CA ILE A 621 -18.91 11.36 15.24
C ILE A 621 -19.08 10.89 13.79
N THR A 622 -19.16 9.58 13.59
CA THR A 622 -19.26 8.95 12.26
C THR A 622 -20.62 8.31 12.01
N LYS A 623 -21.34 7.92 13.07
CA LYS A 623 -22.64 7.25 12.97
C LYS A 623 -23.48 7.48 14.22
N VAL A 624 -24.80 7.53 14.05
CA VAL A 624 -25.77 7.49 15.16
C VAL A 624 -26.82 6.44 14.84
N GLU A 625 -27.09 5.53 15.76
CA GLU A 625 -28.07 4.47 15.59
C GLU A 625 -28.87 4.20 16.87
N LYS A 626 -29.98 3.48 16.75
CA LYS A 626 -30.71 2.96 17.92
C LYS A 626 -30.09 1.64 18.36
N ALA A 627 -29.79 1.53 19.64
CA ALA A 627 -29.41 0.28 20.31
C ALA A 627 -30.46 -0.02 21.39
N GLY A 628 -31.44 -0.86 21.06
CA GLY A 628 -32.63 -1.06 21.90
C GLY A 628 -33.42 0.24 22.07
N ASN A 629 -33.68 0.62 23.33
CA ASN A 629 -34.43 1.84 23.67
C ASN A 629 -33.55 3.10 23.80
N LYS A 630 -32.25 3.00 23.52
CA LYS A 630 -31.28 4.10 23.67
C LYS A 630 -30.54 4.33 22.35
N LEU A 631 -29.75 5.41 22.32
CA LEU A 631 -28.90 5.74 21.16
C LEU A 631 -27.49 5.18 21.36
N ALA A 632 -26.92 4.71 20.27
CA ALA A 632 -25.51 4.40 20.15
C ALA A 632 -24.86 5.33 19.12
N PHE A 633 -23.60 5.68 19.39
CA PHE A 633 -22.80 6.58 18.59
C PHE A 633 -21.52 5.85 18.20
N GLU A 634 -21.12 5.95 16.94
CA GLU A 634 -19.76 5.59 16.53
C GLU A 634 -18.96 6.88 16.35
N MET A 635 -17.74 6.86 16.85
CA MET A 635 -16.84 7.99 16.79
C MET A 635 -15.40 7.54 16.71
N GLU A 636 -14.53 8.46 16.31
CA GLU A 636 -13.10 8.20 16.16
C GLU A 636 -12.27 9.29 16.82
N VAL A 637 -11.16 8.89 17.44
CA VAL A 637 -10.15 9.79 18.00
C VAL A 637 -9.43 10.48 16.85
N VAL A 638 -9.43 11.82 16.83
CA VAL A 638 -8.84 12.62 15.75
C VAL A 638 -7.54 13.29 16.21
N GLU A 639 -7.57 13.91 17.38
CA GLU A 639 -6.46 14.66 17.97
C GLU A 639 -6.43 14.47 19.48
N GLN A 640 -5.25 14.61 20.07
CA GLN A 640 -5.02 14.59 21.50
C GLN A 640 -3.97 15.65 21.84
N ILE A 641 -3.97 16.10 23.10
CA ILE A 641 -3.00 17.10 23.60
C ILE A 641 -1.56 16.59 23.61
#